data_AF-A0A0G1SKT3-F1
#
_entry.id   AF-A0A0G1SKT3-F1
#
_cell.length_a   1.000
_cell.length_b   1.000
_cell.length_c   1.000
_cell.angle_alpha   90.00
_cell.angle_beta   90.00
_cell.angle_gamma   90.00
#
_symmetry.space_group_name_H-M   'P 1'
#
loop_
_entity.id
_entity.type
_entity.pdbx_description
1 polymer ?
#
loop_
_entity_poly.entity_id
_entity_poly.type
_entity_poly.pdbx_seq_one_letter_code
_entity_poly.pdbx_strand_id
1 'polypeptide(L)'
;MQLPFLKKSPNTSTREYFFALEIDHGLIKSAVWSVINDKPQVLAVSSNQSWDDKSEDSLITAADAALSDATSHLDPTGKVNIHKVIFGLPADWVGADKISSTQLHHLKALSEKLDLQPMGFVVTPEAATKYLQFTEGVPPTTILIGFWPHILEITLVRLGKIDGTQLVHKSAHLADDVVEGLSRFSDIDMLPSRMLLYDSGIDLEEIKQLLLAHPWQAPTKHLPFLHFPKVEILPSDFTIRAIALSGGSEVAQATGLINSASETAVEQETVSEPAHSAADLGFVKDVDIITQSPPPPPPAPSPPPPPPPPPTPKPKLRLPHIRLPEFKLPRIQLPAMAAISVLVLAVMIGGLTAAYWYLPKAEVILFVTPKNLEHQFELVAGGKDLPAESMEAAVSADKSISTTGSKLVGDKATGAVSIANNAKTARSFPAGTILTSPSGLKFVLDETVAVASGSGDVFNPQPAKAVAKITASQIGGDYNLSAGTVFRVGTYAETETAAKNDAAISGGTSRQAKVVSKDDAAKLRADLSESLKSIAKDELSQKVSSEDQLITESISLLSLSESFDHKVDEEADNVTLKLSATARGLVVSKSELQSIIDAQVNPQIPAGYVFDTDVTQSMAVKKADKTTATFQVHVAAQLLPQMDVSQIAKDLTGKYPDRAKEYLQSLPAVGQIDILISPKMPAFLATLPRISKNITVSVRPLK
;
A
#
# COMPACT_ATOMS: atom_id res chain seq x y z
N MET A 1 76.99 6.34 -17.82
CA MET A 1 76.34 5.02 -17.74
C MET A 1 75.01 5.18 -17.01
N GLN A 2 73.91 4.87 -17.69
CA GLN A 2 72.56 4.72 -17.11
C GLN A 2 72.49 3.42 -16.31
N LEU A 3 71.72 3.40 -15.22
CA LEU A 3 70.43 2.67 -15.08
C LEU A 3 69.94 2.72 -13.60
N PRO A 4 68.65 2.44 -13.35
CA PRO A 4 67.73 3.29 -12.59
C PRO A 4 67.16 2.50 -11.38
N PHE A 5 65.94 2.83 -10.94
CA PHE A 5 65.16 2.25 -9.83
C PHE A 5 65.30 2.96 -8.49
N LEU A 6 64.57 4.07 -8.38
CA LEU A 6 63.61 4.25 -7.28
C LEU A 6 62.47 5.10 -7.84
N LYS A 7 61.44 4.39 -8.32
CA LYS A 7 60.14 4.95 -8.70
C LYS A 7 59.62 5.67 -7.45
N LYS A 8 59.49 7.00 -7.50
CA LYS A 8 58.72 7.75 -6.51
C LYS A 8 57.34 7.13 -6.45
N SER A 9 56.96 6.64 -5.27
CA SER A 9 55.59 6.22 -4.98
C SER A 9 54.65 7.37 -5.36
N PRO A 10 53.49 7.10 -6.00
CA PRO A 10 52.51 8.13 -6.26
C PRO A 10 52.09 8.72 -4.91
N ASN A 11 51.99 10.05 -4.91
CA ASN A 11 51.53 10.87 -3.80
C ASN A 11 50.25 10.25 -3.22
N THR A 12 50.33 9.68 -2.00
CA THR A 12 49.16 9.13 -1.31
C THR A 12 48.21 10.29 -1.06
N SER A 13 47.10 10.36 -1.79
CA SER A 13 46.02 11.29 -1.50
C SER A 13 45.62 11.08 -0.04
N THR A 14 45.79 12.10 0.80
CA THR A 14 45.30 12.07 2.18
C THR A 14 43.80 11.82 2.12
N ARG A 15 43.40 10.64 2.56
CA ARG A 15 42.01 10.19 2.52
C ARG A 15 41.18 11.08 3.42
N GLU A 16 40.12 11.65 2.86
CA GLU A 16 39.21 12.52 3.60
C GLU A 16 38.18 11.68 4.36
N TYR A 17 37.92 12.05 5.61
CA TYR A 17 36.99 11.38 6.51
C TYR A 17 35.87 12.34 6.92
N PHE A 18 34.70 11.78 7.13
CA PHE A 18 33.49 12.50 7.49
C PHE A 18 32.79 11.75 8.62
N PHE A 19 32.15 12.50 9.51
CA PHE A 19 31.20 11.97 10.46
C PHE A 19 29.80 11.90 9.84
N ALA A 20 29.07 10.85 10.19
CA ALA A 20 27.63 10.89 10.32
C ALA A 20 27.33 10.92 11.83
N LEU A 21 26.45 11.81 12.27
CA LEU A 21 25.99 11.88 13.65
C LEU A 21 24.46 11.79 13.64
N GLU A 22 23.97 10.65 14.09
CA GLU A 22 22.54 10.37 14.30
C GLU A 22 22.15 10.88 15.67
N ILE A 23 21.19 11.79 15.71
CA ILE A 23 20.57 12.32 16.92
C ILE A 23 19.12 11.89 16.86
N ASP A 24 18.68 11.06 17.79
CA ASP A 24 17.29 10.61 17.93
C ASP A 24 16.83 10.80 19.38
N HIS A 25 15.57 10.50 19.65
CA HIS A 25 14.97 10.68 20.98
C HIS A 25 15.68 9.82 22.05
N GLY A 26 16.46 10.48 22.90
CA GLY A 26 17.20 9.90 24.01
C GLY A 26 18.43 9.10 23.59
N LEU A 27 18.79 9.08 22.31
CA LEU A 27 19.87 8.27 21.76
C LEU A 27 20.70 9.01 20.71
N ILE A 28 22.01 8.81 20.73
CA ILE A 28 22.97 9.35 19.77
C ILE A 28 23.90 8.24 19.29
N LYS A 29 24.17 8.21 18.00
CA LYS A 29 25.21 7.35 17.40
C LYS A 29 26.04 8.12 16.40
N SER A 30 27.26 7.66 16.16
CA SER A 30 28.11 8.20 15.13
C SER A 30 28.69 7.12 14.25
N ALA A 31 29.01 7.47 13.00
CA ALA A 31 29.83 6.67 12.13
C ALA A 31 30.87 7.54 11.43
N VAL A 32 32.03 6.94 11.16
CA VAL A 32 33.03 7.53 10.26
C VAL A 32 32.88 6.90 8.89
N TRP A 33 32.75 7.74 7.86
CA TRP A 33 32.65 7.30 6.48
C TRP A 33 33.62 8.08 5.57
N SER A 34 33.90 7.51 4.41
CA SER A 34 34.81 8.08 3.41
C SER A 34 34.41 7.58 2.03
N VAL A 35 34.78 8.31 0.98
CA VAL A 35 34.58 7.86 -0.41
C VAL A 35 35.72 6.93 -0.81
N ILE A 36 35.41 5.69 -1.14
CA ILE A 36 36.36 4.73 -1.72
C ILE A 36 35.78 4.22 -3.04
N ASN A 37 36.59 4.24 -4.11
CA ASN A 37 36.16 3.79 -5.44
C ASN A 37 34.87 4.48 -5.90
N ASP A 38 34.82 5.81 -5.76
CA ASP A 38 33.67 6.66 -6.12
C ASP A 38 32.36 6.29 -5.42
N LYS A 39 32.42 5.61 -4.26
CA LYS A 39 31.26 5.25 -3.45
C LYS A 39 31.48 5.59 -1.97
N PRO A 40 30.50 6.17 -1.28
CA PRO A 40 30.54 6.31 0.17
C PRO A 40 30.65 4.93 0.83
N GLN A 41 31.55 4.79 1.80
CA GLN A 41 31.71 3.59 2.60
C GLN A 41 31.87 3.94 4.07
N VAL A 42 31.12 3.25 4.93
CA VAL A 42 31.23 3.37 6.39
C VAL A 42 32.40 2.52 6.87
N LEU A 43 33.31 3.15 7.62
CA LEU A 43 34.56 2.55 8.10
C LEU A 43 34.50 2.15 9.56
N ALA A 44 33.79 2.93 10.37
CA ALA A 44 33.63 2.70 11.80
C ALA A 44 32.27 3.22 12.26
N VAL A 45 31.71 2.61 13.31
CA VAL A 45 30.44 2.98 13.94
C VAL A 45 30.66 3.00 15.45
N SER A 46 30.01 3.92 16.16
CA SER A 46 30.03 3.98 17.62
C SER A 46 29.00 3.03 18.24
N SER A 47 29.17 2.78 19.53
CA SER A 47 28.09 2.35 20.42
C SER A 47 27.05 3.45 20.62
N ASN A 48 25.87 3.07 21.10
CA ASN A 48 24.78 4.00 21.41
C ASN A 48 25.12 4.82 22.67
N GLN A 49 24.92 6.13 22.60
CA GLN A 49 25.03 7.04 23.73
C GLN A 49 23.66 7.59 24.08
N SER A 50 23.34 7.68 25.37
CA SER A 50 22.05 8.22 25.82
C SER A 50 22.15 9.71 26.15
N TRP A 51 21.10 10.46 25.84
CA TRP A 51 20.93 11.86 26.25
C TRP A 51 19.50 12.10 26.76
N ASP A 52 19.21 13.29 27.27
CA ASP A 52 17.97 13.58 28.03
C ASP A 52 16.87 14.30 27.24
N ASP A 53 17.06 14.46 25.93
CA ASP A 53 16.18 15.20 25.00
C ASP A 53 15.92 16.68 25.34
N LYS A 54 16.67 17.26 26.29
CA LYS A 54 16.36 18.58 26.86
C LYS A 54 17.57 19.47 27.03
N SER A 55 18.65 18.93 27.60
CA SER A 55 19.83 19.68 27.97
C SER A 55 20.82 19.69 26.83
N GLU A 56 21.27 20.90 26.46
CA GLU A 56 22.34 21.05 25.46
C GLU A 56 23.62 20.39 25.92
N ASP A 57 23.93 20.47 27.22
CA ASP A 57 25.15 19.86 27.76
C ASP A 57 25.08 18.33 27.72
N SER A 58 23.89 17.75 27.91
CA SER A 58 23.65 16.31 27.75
C SER A 58 23.85 15.87 26.30
N LEU A 59 23.24 16.60 25.35
CA LEU A 59 23.39 16.37 23.91
C LEU A 59 24.88 16.42 23.49
N ILE A 60 25.59 17.45 23.92
CA ILE A 60 26.99 17.68 23.54
C ILE A 60 27.90 16.62 24.14
N THR A 61 27.68 16.24 25.40
CA THR A 61 28.46 15.18 26.06
C THR A 61 28.26 13.84 25.37
N ALA A 62 27.01 13.48 25.05
CA ALA A 62 26.70 12.23 24.36
C ALA A 62 27.23 12.21 22.92
N ALA A 63 27.17 13.34 22.21
CA ALA A 63 27.73 13.47 20.87
C ALA A 63 29.26 13.35 20.87
N ASP A 64 29.95 14.04 21.80
CA ASP A 64 31.41 13.93 21.97
C ASP A 64 31.84 12.48 22.24
N ALA A 65 31.13 11.79 23.12
CA ALA A 65 31.35 10.38 23.42
C ALA A 65 31.16 9.50 22.17
N ALA A 66 30.08 9.69 21.41
CA ALA A 66 29.79 8.92 20.19
C ALA A 66 30.84 9.15 19.09
N LEU A 67 31.23 10.42 18.85
CA LEU A 67 32.24 10.79 17.86
C LEU A 67 33.62 10.24 18.23
N SER A 68 33.99 10.34 19.51
CA SER A 68 35.25 9.80 20.04
C SER A 68 35.31 8.28 19.92
N ASP A 69 34.21 7.59 20.25
CA ASP A 69 34.10 6.13 20.14
C ASP A 69 34.24 5.66 18.69
N ALA A 70 33.49 6.26 17.75
CA ALA A 70 33.60 5.96 16.32
C ALA A 70 35.01 6.22 15.77
N THR A 71 35.66 7.30 16.21
CA THR A 71 37.04 7.62 15.81
C THR A 71 38.04 6.61 16.38
N SER A 72 37.84 6.15 17.61
CA SER A 72 38.70 5.13 18.24
C SER A 72 38.63 3.77 17.52
N HIS A 73 37.46 3.41 16.99
CA HIS A 73 37.28 2.21 16.17
C HIS A 73 37.95 2.33 14.79
N LEU A 74 38.10 3.55 14.25
CA LEU A 74 38.83 3.79 13.01
C LEU A 74 40.35 3.84 13.21
N ASP A 75 40.81 4.65 14.16
CA ASP A 75 42.22 4.88 14.45
C ASP A 75 42.46 4.94 15.97
N PRO A 76 42.79 3.81 16.61
CA PRO A 76 43.14 3.76 18.02
C PRO A 76 44.37 4.61 18.40
N THR A 77 45.15 5.08 17.42
CA THR A 77 46.36 5.89 17.66
C THR A 77 46.09 7.39 17.78
N GLY A 78 44.86 7.84 17.48
CA GLY A 78 44.41 9.22 17.65
C GLY A 78 45.07 10.24 16.70
N LYS A 79 45.50 9.79 15.52
CA LYS A 79 46.17 10.66 14.53
C LYS A 79 45.20 11.24 13.50
N VAL A 80 44.05 10.57 13.30
CA VAL A 80 42.99 11.06 12.43
C VAL A 80 42.17 12.11 13.15
N ASN A 81 42.03 13.28 12.54
CA ASN A 81 41.17 14.35 13.01
C ASN A 81 40.07 14.60 11.97
N ILE A 82 38.82 14.66 12.42
CA ILE A 82 37.62 14.71 11.57
C ILE A 82 36.74 15.84 12.08
N HIS A 83 36.34 16.73 11.18
CA HIS A 83 35.51 17.89 11.52
C HIS A 83 34.21 17.93 10.72
N LYS A 84 34.20 17.39 9.50
CA LYS A 84 33.02 17.44 8.62
C LYS A 84 31.97 16.45 9.07
N VAL A 85 30.72 16.90 9.26
CA VAL A 85 29.63 16.08 9.78
C VAL A 85 28.36 16.20 8.94
N ILE A 86 27.66 15.09 8.78
CA ILE A 86 26.27 15.04 8.33
C ILE A 86 25.40 14.67 9.52
N PHE A 87 24.34 15.43 9.76
CA PHE A 87 23.39 15.12 10.83
C PHE A 87 22.27 14.20 10.33
N GLY A 88 22.03 13.09 11.02
CA GLY A 88 20.79 12.33 10.93
C GLY A 88 19.84 12.83 12.01
N LEU A 89 18.64 13.24 11.63
CA LEU A 89 17.66 13.89 12.51
C LEU A 89 16.32 13.16 12.49
N PRO A 90 15.56 13.13 13.60
CA PRO A 90 14.24 12.51 13.63
C PRO A 90 13.25 13.34 12.83
N ALA A 91 12.16 12.72 12.39
CA ALA A 91 11.20 13.37 11.50
C ALA A 91 10.54 14.62 12.11
N ASP A 92 10.37 14.69 13.44
CA ASP A 92 9.73 15.81 14.13
C ASP A 92 10.65 17.03 14.34
N TRP A 93 11.96 16.88 14.11
CA TRP A 93 12.90 18.00 14.13
C TRP A 93 12.88 18.80 12.84
N VAL A 94 12.27 18.25 11.77
CA VAL A 94 12.26 18.79 10.42
C VAL A 94 10.82 19.07 9.98
N GLY A 95 10.53 20.33 9.61
CA GLY A 95 9.26 20.76 9.02
C GLY A 95 9.29 20.68 7.48
N ALA A 96 8.66 21.62 6.79
CA ALA A 96 8.67 21.76 5.32
C ALA A 96 10.09 21.99 4.76
N ASP A 97 10.89 20.92 4.74
CA ASP A 97 12.29 20.83 4.31
C ASP A 97 13.28 21.71 5.11
N LYS A 98 12.92 22.08 6.34
CA LYS A 98 13.75 22.91 7.23
C LYS A 98 13.73 22.39 8.65
N ILE A 99 14.90 22.38 9.27
CA ILE A 99 15.06 22.12 10.70
C ILE A 99 14.32 23.20 11.48
N SER A 100 13.53 22.79 12.47
CA SER A 100 12.81 23.71 13.35
C SER A 100 13.77 24.67 14.07
N SER A 101 13.33 25.91 14.32
CA SER A 101 14.19 26.94 14.93
C SER A 101 14.71 26.57 16.31
N THR A 102 13.91 25.84 17.10
CA THR A 102 14.30 25.32 18.42
C THR A 102 15.46 24.35 18.33
N GLN A 103 15.37 23.36 17.42
CA GLN A 103 16.39 22.33 17.28
C GLN A 103 17.67 22.87 16.60
N LEU A 104 17.51 23.87 15.73
CA LEU A 104 18.63 24.54 15.08
C LEU A 104 19.56 25.25 16.08
N HIS A 105 19.05 25.70 17.23
CA HIS A 105 19.89 26.26 18.30
C HIS A 105 20.82 25.18 18.89
N HIS A 106 20.28 24.00 19.20
CA HIS A 106 21.05 22.88 19.74
C HIS A 106 22.14 22.40 18.77
N LEU A 107 21.83 22.28 17.47
CA LEU A 107 22.81 21.87 16.46
C LEU A 107 23.93 22.89 16.27
N LYS A 108 23.63 24.19 16.38
CA LYS A 108 24.66 25.25 16.35
C LYS A 108 25.58 25.17 17.56
N ALA A 109 25.01 25.07 18.77
CA ALA A 109 25.77 24.95 20.00
C ALA A 109 26.67 23.70 19.98
N LEU A 110 26.14 22.58 19.48
CA LEU A 110 26.88 21.34 19.31
C LEU A 110 28.02 21.48 18.30
N SER A 111 27.77 22.13 17.16
CA SER A 111 28.80 22.35 16.13
C SER A 111 29.91 23.27 16.62
N GLU A 112 29.57 24.33 17.37
CA GLU A 112 30.54 25.27 17.92
C GLU A 112 31.37 24.65 19.05
N LYS A 113 30.75 23.91 19.99
CA LYS A 113 31.47 23.32 21.13
C LYS A 113 32.35 22.12 20.72
N LEU A 114 31.97 21.37 19.69
CA LEU A 114 32.71 20.19 19.22
C LEU A 114 33.55 20.43 17.96
N ASP A 115 33.69 21.68 17.50
CA ASP A 115 34.45 22.07 16.29
C ASP A 115 34.05 21.26 15.05
N LEU A 116 32.73 21.10 14.84
CA LEU A 116 32.16 20.38 13.72
C LEU A 116 31.76 21.35 12.59
N GLN A 117 31.92 20.87 11.35
CA GLN A 117 31.54 21.54 10.11
C GLN A 117 30.35 20.83 9.48
N PRO A 118 29.12 21.35 9.66
CA PRO A 118 27.92 20.75 9.09
C PRO A 118 27.96 20.79 7.56
N MET A 119 27.87 19.62 6.94
CA MET A 119 27.81 19.47 5.48
C MET A 119 26.36 19.36 4.97
N GLY A 120 25.43 19.00 5.83
CA GLY A 120 24.01 18.80 5.53
C GLY A 120 23.32 18.01 6.63
N PHE A 121 22.04 17.72 6.42
CA PHE A 121 21.28 16.81 7.27
C PHE A 121 20.42 15.87 6.40
N VAL A 122 20.06 14.73 6.97
CA VAL A 122 19.11 13.77 6.39
C VAL A 122 18.12 13.37 7.48
N VAL A 123 16.87 13.12 7.10
CA VAL A 123 15.87 12.61 8.04
C VAL A 123 16.05 11.10 8.20
N THR A 124 16.16 10.61 9.45
CA THR A 124 16.47 9.20 9.76
C THR A 124 15.58 8.19 9.02
N PRO A 125 14.23 8.27 9.07
CA PRO A 125 13.37 7.33 8.35
C PRO A 125 13.48 7.43 6.81
N GLU A 126 13.81 8.61 6.25
CA GLU A 126 14.08 8.77 4.81
C GLU A 126 15.37 8.06 4.41
N ALA A 127 16.43 8.25 5.20
CA ALA A 127 17.71 7.57 5.01
C ALA A 127 17.52 6.05 5.08
N ALA A 128 16.83 5.56 6.11
CA ALA A 128 16.53 4.13 6.29
C ALA A 128 15.75 3.55 5.10
N THR A 129 14.74 4.27 4.60
CA THR A 129 13.94 3.86 3.44
C THR A 129 14.79 3.77 2.16
N LYS A 130 15.61 4.79 1.89
CA LYS A 130 16.51 4.82 0.73
C LYS A 130 17.56 3.72 0.81
N TYR A 131 18.08 3.45 2.01
CA TYR A 131 19.05 2.38 2.23
C TYR A 131 18.43 0.98 2.06
N LEU A 132 17.22 0.75 2.57
CA LEU A 132 16.46 -0.48 2.31
C LEU A 132 16.30 -0.71 0.80
N GLN A 133 15.84 0.30 0.06
CA GLN A 133 15.70 0.22 -1.40
C GLN A 133 17.02 -0.15 -2.08
N PHE A 134 18.14 0.45 -1.65
CA PHE A 134 19.46 0.14 -2.21
C PHE A 134 19.89 -1.30 -1.90
N THR A 135 19.70 -1.77 -0.67
CA THR A 135 20.12 -3.11 -0.25
C THR A 135 19.25 -4.24 -0.82
N GLU A 136 17.95 -3.99 -0.99
CA GLU A 136 16.99 -4.98 -1.48
C GLU A 136 16.83 -4.93 -3.01
N GLY A 137 17.28 -3.86 -3.67
CA GLY A 137 17.18 -3.68 -5.13
C GLY A 137 15.77 -3.35 -5.63
N VAL A 138 14.78 -3.27 -4.74
CA VAL A 138 13.39 -2.92 -5.04
C VAL A 138 12.86 -1.88 -4.03
N PRO A 139 11.92 -1.00 -4.43
CA PRO A 139 11.32 -0.05 -3.51
C PRO A 139 10.57 -0.77 -2.37
N PRO A 140 10.90 -0.52 -1.09
CA PRO A 140 10.29 -1.24 0.02
C PRO A 140 8.83 -0.82 0.24
N THR A 141 7.99 -1.78 0.61
CA THR A 141 6.64 -1.54 1.13
C THR A 141 6.58 -2.16 2.53
N THR A 142 6.69 -1.33 3.56
CA THR A 142 6.94 -1.77 4.94
C THR A 142 6.47 -0.72 5.94
N ILE A 143 6.28 -1.13 7.19
CA ILE A 143 6.13 -0.24 8.34
C ILE A 143 7.48 -0.23 9.06
N LEU A 144 8.10 0.93 9.22
CA LEU A 144 9.29 1.09 10.06
C LEU A 144 8.84 1.51 11.45
N ILE A 145 9.38 0.88 12.49
CA ILE A 145 9.02 1.17 13.89
C ILE A 145 10.31 1.40 14.70
N GLY A 146 10.57 2.66 15.03
CA GLY A 146 11.64 3.10 15.93
C GLY A 146 11.19 3.06 17.39
N PHE A 147 12.02 2.53 18.28
CA PHE A 147 11.70 2.38 19.70
C PHE A 147 12.55 3.30 20.58
N TRP A 148 12.00 4.42 21.00
CA TRP A 148 12.73 5.34 21.87
C TRP A 148 12.36 5.11 23.35
N PRO A 149 13.03 5.73 24.33
CA PRO A 149 12.73 5.50 25.75
C PRO A 149 11.27 5.75 26.10
N HIS A 150 10.67 6.83 25.57
CA HIS A 150 9.32 7.28 25.93
C HIS A 150 8.32 7.32 24.76
N ILE A 151 8.78 7.11 23.53
CA ILE A 151 7.94 7.23 22.34
C ILE A 151 8.25 6.11 21.33
N LEU A 152 7.30 5.83 20.46
CA LEU A 152 7.41 5.01 19.27
C LEU A 152 7.32 5.92 18.05
N GLU A 153 8.25 5.75 17.12
CA GLU A 153 8.18 6.36 15.80
C GLU A 153 7.68 5.32 14.81
N ILE A 154 6.55 5.59 14.15
CA ILE A 154 5.94 4.69 13.17
C ILE A 154 5.94 5.38 11.83
N THR A 155 6.71 4.86 10.88
CA THR A 155 6.77 5.37 9.50
C THR A 155 6.13 4.37 8.55
N LEU A 156 5.13 4.82 7.79
CA LEU A 156 4.48 4.03 6.77
C LEU A 156 5.17 4.26 5.42
N VAL A 157 5.68 3.17 4.81
CA VAL A 157 6.37 3.22 3.52
C VAL A 157 5.64 2.35 2.50
N ARG A 158 5.28 2.92 1.35
CA ARG A 158 4.69 2.21 0.20
C ARG A 158 5.48 2.50 -1.07
N LEU A 159 5.96 1.44 -1.73
CA LEU A 159 6.72 1.51 -2.98
C LEU A 159 7.91 2.50 -2.88
N GLY A 160 8.63 2.47 -1.76
CA GLY A 160 9.78 3.33 -1.47
C GLY A 160 9.45 4.78 -1.12
N LYS A 161 8.17 5.16 -1.05
CA LYS A 161 7.72 6.48 -0.61
C LYS A 161 7.18 6.44 0.81
N ILE A 162 7.54 7.42 1.62
CA ILE A 162 6.99 7.60 2.97
C ILE A 162 5.63 8.28 2.85
N ASP A 163 4.57 7.61 3.30
CA ASP A 163 3.23 8.18 3.38
C ASP A 163 3.09 9.12 4.60
N GLY A 164 3.86 8.85 5.65
CA GLY A 164 3.99 9.72 6.81
C GLY A 164 4.71 9.03 7.97
N THR A 165 4.97 9.82 9.01
CA THR A 165 5.55 9.35 10.28
C THR A 165 4.68 9.82 11.44
N GLN A 166 4.35 8.91 12.36
CA GLN A 166 3.54 9.16 13.55
C GLN A 166 4.35 8.88 14.80
N LEU A 167 4.33 9.83 15.74
CA LEU A 167 4.92 9.65 17.08
C LEU A 167 3.84 9.30 18.11
N VAL A 168 4.05 8.21 18.85
CA VAL A 168 3.14 7.71 19.88
C VAL A 168 3.88 7.57 21.20
N HIS A 169 3.26 7.94 22.32
CA HIS A 169 3.88 7.70 23.62
C HIS A 169 3.80 6.23 24.02
N LYS A 170 4.89 5.69 24.57
CA LYS A 170 4.95 4.30 25.03
C LYS A 170 4.16 4.13 26.32
N SER A 171 3.32 3.10 26.35
CA SER A 171 2.60 2.61 27.53
C SER A 171 3.13 1.23 27.95
N ALA A 172 2.46 0.61 28.92
CA ALA A 172 2.74 -0.78 29.30
C ALA A 172 2.26 -1.80 28.24
N HIS A 173 1.47 -1.36 27.25
CA HIS A 173 0.86 -2.20 26.22
C HIS A 173 1.39 -1.83 24.83
N LEU A 174 2.64 -2.18 24.54
CA LEU A 174 3.34 -1.76 23.31
C LEU A 174 2.60 -2.08 22.00
N ALA A 175 1.93 -3.24 21.91
CA ALA A 175 1.16 -3.56 20.71
C ALA A 175 -0.04 -2.63 20.52
N ASP A 176 -0.70 -2.21 21.61
CA ASP A 176 -1.80 -1.24 21.52
C ASP A 176 -1.29 0.15 21.12
N ASP A 177 -0.09 0.53 21.56
CA ASP A 177 0.55 1.79 21.15
C ASP A 177 0.88 1.77 19.64
N VAL A 178 1.36 0.63 19.12
CA VAL A 178 1.57 0.44 17.68
C VAL A 178 0.25 0.52 16.92
N VAL A 179 -0.81 -0.11 17.43
CA VAL A 179 -2.16 0.00 16.84
C VAL A 179 -2.65 1.44 16.83
N GLU A 180 -2.44 2.19 17.93
CA GLU A 180 -2.79 3.61 18.01
C GLU A 180 -2.08 4.40 16.92
N GLY A 181 -0.76 4.26 16.78
CA GLY A 181 -0.01 5.02 15.77
C GLY A 181 -0.39 4.66 14.35
N LEU A 182 -0.63 3.38 14.06
CA LEU A 182 -1.14 2.93 12.77
C LEU A 182 -2.54 3.46 12.47
N SER A 183 -3.38 3.64 13.50
CA SER A 183 -4.74 4.18 13.33
C SER A 183 -4.79 5.70 13.08
N ARG A 184 -3.68 6.43 13.32
CA ARG A 184 -3.60 7.88 13.09
C ARG A 184 -3.39 8.26 11.63
N PHE A 185 -2.96 7.33 10.80
CA PHE A 185 -2.85 7.55 9.37
C PHE A 185 -4.25 7.51 8.73
N SER A 186 -4.65 8.62 8.10
CA SER A 186 -5.87 8.66 7.28
C SER A 186 -5.62 8.01 5.92
N ASP A 187 -6.67 7.57 5.25
CA ASP A 187 -6.63 7.17 3.83
C ASP A 187 -5.73 5.94 3.55
N ILE A 188 -5.80 4.92 4.42
CA ILE A 188 -5.14 3.63 4.19
C ILE A 188 -6.16 2.57 3.78
N ASP A 189 -6.12 2.18 2.50
CA ASP A 189 -6.86 1.02 2.00
C ASP A 189 -6.28 -0.31 2.50
N MET A 190 -4.94 -0.37 2.64
CA MET A 190 -4.22 -1.57 3.07
C MET A 190 -2.87 -1.24 3.72
N LEU A 191 -2.60 -1.87 4.86
CA LEU A 191 -1.32 -1.78 5.57
C LEU A 191 -0.31 -2.82 5.04
N PRO A 192 0.99 -2.46 4.93
CA PRO A 192 2.05 -3.41 4.62
C PRO A 192 2.12 -4.55 5.64
N SER A 193 2.27 -5.79 5.17
CA SER A 193 2.42 -6.96 6.05
C SER A 193 3.85 -7.18 6.55
N ARG A 194 4.74 -6.19 6.44
CA ARG A 194 6.12 -6.24 6.92
C ARG A 194 6.36 -5.08 7.88
N MET A 195 6.81 -5.40 9.09
CA MET A 195 7.21 -4.45 10.12
C MET A 195 8.71 -4.62 10.40
N LEU A 196 9.45 -3.52 10.32
CA LEU A 196 10.89 -3.48 10.58
C LEU A 196 11.15 -2.66 11.83
N LEU A 197 11.68 -3.30 12.87
CA LEU A 197 11.99 -2.65 14.14
C LEU A 197 13.44 -2.13 14.11
N TYR A 198 13.68 -0.91 14.56
CA TYR A 198 15.03 -0.33 14.63
C TYR A 198 15.26 0.50 15.88
N ASP A 199 16.54 0.77 16.14
CA ASP A 199 17.09 1.77 17.05
C ASP A 199 16.45 1.89 18.42
N SER A 200 16.39 0.77 19.12
CA SER A 200 15.65 0.69 20.36
C SER A 200 16.40 1.19 21.60
N GLY A 201 17.74 1.23 21.54
CA GLY A 201 18.58 1.30 22.74
C GLY A 201 18.40 0.12 23.73
N ILE A 202 17.55 -0.87 23.40
CA ILE A 202 17.13 -2.01 24.23
C ILE A 202 17.08 -3.30 23.39
N ASP A 203 16.86 -4.46 24.02
CA ASP A 203 16.65 -5.70 23.28
C ASP A 203 15.28 -5.69 22.57
N LEU A 204 15.29 -5.77 21.24
CA LEU A 204 14.08 -5.79 20.40
C LEU A 204 13.46 -7.19 20.28
N GLU A 205 14.13 -8.25 20.69
CA GLU A 205 13.62 -9.60 20.49
C GLU A 205 12.35 -9.85 21.32
N GLU A 206 12.30 -9.36 22.57
CA GLU A 206 11.09 -9.43 23.41
C GLU A 206 9.92 -8.68 22.77
N ILE A 207 10.19 -7.50 22.21
CA ILE A 207 9.18 -6.67 21.54
C ILE A 207 8.66 -7.36 20.29
N LYS A 208 9.54 -7.95 19.49
CA LYS A 208 9.18 -8.73 18.31
C LYS A 208 8.26 -9.89 18.67
N GLN A 209 8.58 -10.65 19.73
CA GLN A 209 7.71 -11.75 20.18
C GLN A 209 6.33 -11.22 20.63
N LEU A 210 6.28 -10.09 21.32
CA LEU A 210 5.03 -9.45 21.74
C LEU A 210 4.17 -9.04 20.53
N LEU A 211 4.78 -8.40 19.52
CA LEU A 211 4.08 -7.99 18.30
C LEU A 211 3.62 -9.19 17.46
N LEU A 212 4.40 -10.27 17.39
CA LEU A 212 4.00 -11.50 16.70
C LEU A 212 2.85 -12.23 17.40
N ALA A 213 2.74 -12.12 18.73
CA ALA A 213 1.65 -12.70 19.50
C ALA A 213 0.36 -11.86 19.48
N HIS A 214 0.45 -10.59 19.06
CA HIS A 214 -0.70 -9.68 19.05
C HIS A 214 -1.70 -10.03 17.93
N PRO A 215 -3.02 -10.11 18.21
CA PRO A 215 -4.00 -10.51 17.22
C PRO A 215 -4.42 -9.33 16.32
N TRP A 216 -3.57 -8.97 15.34
CA TRP A 216 -3.74 -7.83 14.43
C TRP A 216 -5.05 -7.81 13.61
N GLN A 217 -5.77 -8.93 13.52
CA GLN A 217 -7.00 -9.09 12.75
C GLN A 217 -8.26 -9.26 13.63
N ALA A 218 -8.16 -9.06 14.94
CA ALA A 218 -9.26 -9.26 15.88
C ALA A 218 -10.36 -8.17 15.79
N PRO A 219 -11.62 -8.46 16.19
CA PRO A 219 -12.83 -7.77 15.73
C PRO A 219 -13.05 -6.32 16.22
N THR A 220 -12.12 -5.74 16.98
CA THR A 220 -12.38 -4.51 17.76
C THR A 220 -11.61 -3.28 17.30
N LYS A 221 -10.57 -3.43 16.46
CA LYS A 221 -9.78 -2.32 15.90
C LYS A 221 -9.38 -2.70 14.46
N HIS A 222 -10.27 -2.48 13.49
CA HIS A 222 -10.07 -2.87 12.08
C HIS A 222 -8.90 -2.12 11.42
N LEU A 223 -7.67 -2.50 11.72
CA LEU A 223 -6.51 -2.13 10.90
C LEU A 223 -6.54 -2.97 9.62
N PRO A 224 -6.36 -2.37 8.43
CA PRO A 224 -6.54 -3.04 7.15
C PRO A 224 -5.31 -3.90 6.75
N PHE A 225 -4.93 -4.84 7.61
CA PHE A 225 -3.89 -5.83 7.29
C PHE A 225 -4.46 -6.96 6.43
N LEU A 226 -3.99 -7.09 5.19
CA LEU A 226 -4.34 -8.21 4.31
C LEU A 226 -3.80 -9.56 4.81
N HIS A 227 -2.61 -9.53 5.41
CA HIS A 227 -1.94 -10.70 5.99
C HIS A 227 -1.44 -10.35 7.39
N PHE A 228 -1.22 -11.38 8.20
CA PHE A 228 -0.57 -11.19 9.50
C PHE A 228 0.81 -10.56 9.31
N PRO A 229 1.14 -9.46 10.03
CA PRO A 229 2.39 -8.77 9.81
C PRO A 229 3.58 -9.63 10.23
N LYS A 230 4.55 -9.75 9.33
CA LYS A 230 5.88 -10.29 9.63
C LYS A 230 6.70 -9.22 10.31
N VAL A 231 7.30 -9.56 11.45
CA VAL A 231 8.12 -8.63 12.24
C VAL A 231 9.59 -9.05 12.16
N GLU A 232 10.44 -8.13 11.69
CA GLU A 232 11.89 -8.31 11.57
C GLU A 232 12.62 -7.20 12.33
N ILE A 233 13.81 -7.50 12.84
CA ILE A 233 14.66 -6.53 13.55
C ILE A 233 15.80 -6.14 12.62
N LEU A 234 15.98 -4.84 12.42
CA LEU A 234 17.11 -4.31 11.66
C LEU A 234 18.39 -4.31 12.53
N PRO A 235 19.57 -4.45 11.91
CA PRO A 235 20.84 -4.32 12.63
C PRO A 235 20.92 -3.02 13.44
N SER A 236 21.58 -3.03 14.60
CA SER A 236 21.67 -1.86 15.48
C SER A 236 22.41 -0.66 14.88
N ASP A 237 23.21 -0.90 13.85
CA ASP A 237 23.95 0.10 13.08
C ASP A 237 23.28 0.43 11.73
N PHE A 238 22.06 -0.07 11.48
CA PHE A 238 21.39 0.06 10.19
C PHE A 238 21.15 1.51 9.78
N THR A 239 20.57 2.30 10.67
CA THR A 239 20.17 3.70 10.43
C THR A 239 21.36 4.64 10.32
N ILE A 240 22.34 4.55 11.23
CA ILE A 240 23.58 5.32 11.11
C ILE A 240 24.35 5.02 9.82
N ARG A 241 24.34 3.76 9.34
CA ARG A 241 24.84 3.42 8.00
C ARG A 241 23.98 4.03 6.90
N ALA A 242 22.67 3.98 7.05
CA ALA A 242 21.74 4.57 6.09
C ALA A 242 21.96 6.08 5.94
N ILE A 243 22.16 6.80 7.05
CA ILE A 243 22.48 8.23 7.09
C ILE A 243 23.82 8.50 6.41
N ALA A 244 24.87 7.76 6.80
CA ALA A 244 26.21 7.94 6.25
C ALA A 244 26.26 7.68 4.73
N LEU A 245 25.51 6.69 4.22
CA LEU A 245 25.51 6.35 2.80
C LEU A 245 24.57 7.24 1.98
N SER A 246 23.37 7.52 2.48
CA SER A 246 22.38 8.36 1.78
C SER A 246 22.82 9.81 1.73
N GLY A 247 23.19 10.38 2.89
CA GLY A 247 23.71 11.75 2.97
C GLY A 247 25.12 11.85 2.41
N GLY A 248 25.96 10.84 2.63
CA GLY A 248 27.32 10.84 2.09
C GLY A 248 27.38 10.83 0.57
N SER A 249 26.41 10.20 -0.10
CA SER A 249 26.30 10.25 -1.57
C SER A 249 26.05 11.68 -2.07
N GLU A 250 25.14 12.40 -1.44
CA GLU A 250 24.79 13.78 -1.81
C GLU A 250 25.94 14.74 -1.50
N VAL A 251 26.57 14.61 -0.33
CA VAL A 251 27.74 15.41 0.04
C VAL A 251 28.93 15.11 -0.87
N ALA A 252 29.18 13.85 -1.21
CA ALA A 252 30.26 13.47 -2.09
C ALA A 252 30.06 13.99 -3.52
N GLN A 253 28.83 14.03 -4.02
CA GLN A 253 28.49 14.67 -5.29
C GLN A 253 28.67 16.20 -5.21
N ALA A 254 28.16 16.85 -4.15
CA ALA A 254 28.23 18.30 -3.98
C ALA A 254 29.66 18.82 -3.78
N THR A 255 30.54 18.01 -3.17
CA THR A 255 31.95 18.34 -2.94
C THR A 255 32.86 17.92 -4.10
N GLY A 256 32.31 17.31 -5.16
CA GLY A 256 33.08 16.85 -6.32
C GLY A 256 33.98 15.64 -6.05
N LEU A 257 33.73 14.91 -4.96
CA LEU A 257 34.42 13.65 -4.64
C LEU A 257 33.93 12.47 -5.49
N ILE A 258 32.77 12.60 -6.14
CA ILE A 258 32.21 11.64 -7.09
C ILE A 258 31.80 12.41 -8.35
N ASN A 259 32.28 11.98 -9.53
CA ASN A 259 31.86 12.56 -10.81
C ASN A 259 30.45 12.06 -11.19
N SER A 260 29.53 12.96 -11.54
CA SER A 260 28.11 12.70 -11.90
C SER A 260 27.87 11.84 -13.16
N ALA A 261 28.84 11.07 -13.64
CA ALA A 261 28.73 10.27 -14.87
C ALA A 261 28.60 8.75 -14.64
N SER A 262 28.52 8.28 -13.39
CA SER A 262 28.62 6.84 -13.07
C SER A 262 27.39 6.26 -12.36
N GLU A 263 26.19 6.74 -12.71
CA GLU A 263 24.93 6.03 -12.45
C GLU A 263 24.15 5.87 -13.76
N THR A 264 24.75 5.15 -14.71
CA THR A 264 24.02 4.50 -15.80
C THR A 264 24.77 3.23 -16.20
N ALA A 265 24.77 2.23 -15.33
CA ALA A 265 25.25 0.89 -15.68
C ALA A 265 24.73 -0.16 -14.69
N VAL A 266 23.45 -0.51 -14.82
CA VAL A 266 22.98 -1.88 -14.56
C VAL A 266 22.07 -2.25 -15.74
N GLU A 267 22.68 -2.99 -16.67
CA GLU A 267 22.12 -3.95 -17.62
C GLU A 267 20.67 -3.75 -18.12
N GLN A 268 20.55 -3.06 -19.26
CA GLN A 268 19.52 -3.37 -20.25
C GLN A 268 20.07 -4.45 -21.19
N GLU A 269 19.61 -5.71 -21.04
CA GLU A 269 19.68 -6.67 -22.13
C GLU A 269 18.65 -6.26 -23.19
N THR A 270 19.14 -5.62 -24.25
CA THR A 270 18.41 -5.44 -25.51
C THR A 270 18.85 -6.54 -26.48
N VAL A 271 18.08 -7.63 -26.55
CA VAL A 271 18.16 -8.56 -27.68
C VAL A 271 17.46 -7.89 -28.86
N SER A 272 18.25 -7.42 -29.82
CA SER A 272 17.79 -6.98 -31.13
C SER A 272 17.78 -8.17 -32.08
N GLU A 273 16.61 -8.46 -32.65
CA GLU A 273 16.45 -9.35 -33.80
C GLU A 273 17.19 -8.81 -35.03
N PRO A 274 17.71 -9.68 -35.91
CA PRO A 274 18.04 -9.29 -37.28
C PRO A 274 16.81 -9.48 -38.19
N ALA A 275 16.39 -8.42 -38.86
CA ALA A 275 15.47 -8.48 -39.97
C ALA A 275 16.22 -8.77 -41.29
N HIS A 276 15.83 -9.83 -41.99
CA HIS A 276 15.87 -9.88 -43.45
C HIS A 276 14.59 -10.50 -44.02
N SER A 277 14.24 -9.98 -45.19
CA SER A 277 12.91 -9.85 -45.77
C SER A 277 12.38 -11.07 -46.52
N ALA A 278 11.07 -11.06 -46.71
CA ALA A 278 10.31 -11.87 -47.65
C ALA A 278 10.80 -11.76 -49.11
N ALA A 279 10.93 -12.92 -49.75
CA ALA A 279 10.69 -13.21 -51.16
C ALA A 279 10.15 -14.66 -51.15
N ASP A 280 8.84 -14.85 -51.18
CA ASP A 280 8.03 -14.91 -52.41
C ASP A 280 8.57 -15.98 -53.36
N LEU A 281 7.78 -17.03 -53.55
CA LEU A 281 7.53 -17.68 -54.84
C LEU A 281 6.59 -18.87 -54.61
N GLY A 282 5.29 -18.68 -54.84
CA GLY A 282 4.41 -19.83 -55.09
C GLY A 282 2.89 -19.65 -55.04
N PHE A 283 2.33 -18.52 -55.47
CA PHE A 283 0.89 -18.45 -55.79
C PHE A 283 0.54 -19.29 -57.01
N VAL A 284 -0.69 -19.86 -57.07
CA VAL A 284 -1.80 -19.68 -58.05
C VAL A 284 -2.90 -20.70 -57.65
N LYS A 285 -4.24 -20.56 -57.81
CA LYS A 285 -5.27 -19.51 -57.85
C LYS A 285 -6.58 -20.21 -58.30
N ASP A 286 -7.72 -19.75 -57.79
CA ASP A 286 -9.12 -19.93 -58.28
C ASP A 286 -9.75 -21.35 -58.24
N VAL A 287 -10.84 -21.54 -57.48
CA VAL A 287 -12.25 -21.32 -57.90
C VAL A 287 -13.13 -21.32 -56.63
N ASP A 288 -14.02 -20.33 -56.56
CA ASP A 288 -15.08 -20.20 -55.56
C ASP A 288 -16.43 -20.67 -56.14
N ILE A 289 -17.42 -20.92 -55.26
CA ILE A 289 -18.89 -21.03 -55.48
C ILE A 289 -19.54 -22.44 -55.30
N ILE A 290 -20.29 -22.54 -54.18
CA ILE A 290 -21.62 -23.18 -53.94
C ILE A 290 -21.74 -24.65 -53.50
N THR A 291 -22.37 -24.78 -52.32
CA THR A 291 -23.13 -25.91 -51.72
C THR A 291 -22.49 -27.28 -51.67
N GLN A 292 -22.11 -27.69 -50.46
CA GLN A 292 -22.77 -28.79 -49.71
C GLN A 292 -21.93 -29.05 -48.46
N SER A 293 -22.56 -29.01 -47.30
CA SER A 293 -22.02 -29.62 -46.10
C SER A 293 -21.74 -31.11 -46.38
N PRO A 294 -20.52 -31.63 -46.19
CA PRO A 294 -20.31 -33.06 -46.16
C PRO A 294 -20.95 -33.61 -44.87
N PRO A 295 -21.68 -34.73 -44.96
CA PRO A 295 -22.33 -35.33 -43.80
C PRO A 295 -21.28 -35.88 -42.81
N PRO A 296 -21.65 -36.00 -41.53
CA PRO A 296 -20.80 -36.63 -40.53
C PRO A 296 -20.47 -38.08 -40.93
N PRO A 297 -19.26 -38.58 -40.58
CA PRO A 297 -18.91 -39.99 -40.75
C PRO A 297 -19.93 -40.89 -40.02
N PRO A 298 -20.25 -42.08 -40.57
CA PRO A 298 -21.30 -42.93 -40.03
C PRO A 298 -20.96 -43.42 -38.61
N PRO A 299 -21.98 -43.58 -37.75
CA PRO A 299 -21.80 -44.05 -36.39
C PRO A 299 -21.31 -45.51 -36.38
N ALA A 300 -20.27 -45.78 -35.60
CA ALA A 300 -19.99 -47.14 -35.14
C ALA A 300 -21.19 -47.63 -34.31
N PRO A 301 -21.60 -48.91 -34.48
CA PRO A 301 -22.87 -49.41 -33.98
C PRO A 301 -22.91 -49.43 -32.44
N SER A 302 -24.01 -48.89 -31.91
CA SER A 302 -24.43 -49.08 -30.53
C SER A 302 -24.60 -50.57 -30.22
N PRO A 303 -24.24 -51.03 -29.01
CA PRO A 303 -24.63 -52.35 -28.55
C PRO A 303 -26.16 -52.43 -28.47
N PRO A 304 -26.76 -53.61 -28.75
CA PRO A 304 -28.20 -53.78 -28.69
C PRO A 304 -28.73 -53.58 -27.26
N PRO A 305 -29.97 -53.11 -27.10
CA PRO A 305 -30.59 -52.99 -25.79
C PRO A 305 -30.71 -54.37 -25.13
N PRO A 306 -30.53 -54.49 -23.81
CA PRO A 306 -30.81 -55.73 -23.12
C PRO A 306 -32.30 -56.10 -23.30
N PRO A 307 -32.63 -57.40 -23.43
CA PRO A 307 -34.00 -57.84 -23.58
C PRO A 307 -34.84 -57.43 -22.36
N PRO A 308 -36.16 -57.19 -22.54
CA PRO A 308 -37.03 -56.91 -21.42
C PRO A 308 -36.95 -58.08 -20.42
N PRO A 309 -36.92 -57.79 -19.11
CA PRO A 309 -36.97 -58.85 -18.12
C PRO A 309 -38.24 -59.68 -18.36
N PRO A 310 -38.18 -61.02 -18.22
CA PRO A 310 -39.39 -61.84 -18.29
C PRO A 310 -40.40 -61.32 -17.26
N PRO A 311 -41.71 -61.40 -17.54
CA PRO A 311 -42.72 -61.07 -16.55
C PRO A 311 -42.52 -62.01 -15.36
N THR A 312 -41.89 -61.50 -14.30
CA THR A 312 -41.86 -62.20 -13.03
C THR A 312 -43.32 -62.40 -12.64
N PRO A 313 -43.77 -63.66 -12.47
CA PRO A 313 -45.11 -63.89 -12.00
C PRO A 313 -45.25 -63.15 -10.67
N LYS A 314 -46.29 -62.31 -10.56
CA LYS A 314 -46.72 -61.79 -9.26
C LYS A 314 -46.70 -62.97 -8.30
N PRO A 315 -45.94 -62.93 -7.19
CA PRO A 315 -46.11 -63.96 -6.19
C PRO A 315 -47.53 -63.78 -5.69
N LYS A 316 -48.46 -64.60 -6.19
CA LYS A 316 -49.62 -64.96 -5.41
C LYS A 316 -48.99 -65.53 -4.15
N LEU A 317 -49.08 -64.81 -3.04
CA LEU A 317 -48.81 -65.33 -1.71
C LEU A 317 -49.72 -66.56 -1.55
N ARG A 318 -49.26 -67.72 -2.01
CA ARG A 318 -49.63 -68.99 -1.43
C ARG A 318 -48.76 -69.06 -0.20
N LEU A 319 -49.34 -68.61 0.91
CA LEU A 319 -48.85 -68.98 2.24
C LEU A 319 -48.48 -70.47 2.15
N PRO A 320 -47.23 -70.87 2.46
CA PRO A 320 -46.98 -72.28 2.67
C PRO A 320 -48.01 -72.72 3.71
N HIS A 321 -48.76 -73.78 3.41
CA HIS A 321 -49.47 -74.50 4.44
C HIS A 321 -48.36 -75.06 5.32
N ILE A 322 -47.95 -74.27 6.33
CA ILE A 322 -47.08 -74.70 7.39
C ILE A 322 -47.88 -75.84 8.04
N ARG A 323 -47.55 -77.07 7.66
CA ARG A 323 -47.88 -78.23 8.49
C ARG A 323 -47.06 -78.02 9.75
N LEU A 324 -47.68 -77.33 10.71
CA LEU A 324 -47.21 -77.33 12.07
C LEU A 324 -46.95 -78.80 12.41
N PRO A 325 -45.74 -79.19 12.82
CA PRO A 325 -45.55 -80.52 13.36
C PRO A 325 -46.64 -80.71 14.43
N GLU A 326 -47.30 -81.87 14.45
CA GLU A 326 -48.22 -82.23 15.52
C GLU A 326 -47.43 -82.27 16.81
N PHE A 327 -47.22 -81.10 17.41
CA PHE A 327 -46.82 -80.96 18.79
C PHE A 327 -48.00 -81.50 19.58
N LYS A 328 -47.87 -82.77 19.97
CA LYS A 328 -48.62 -83.33 21.09
C LYS A 328 -48.24 -82.53 22.31
N LEU A 329 -48.85 -81.35 22.46
CA LEU A 329 -48.83 -80.59 23.69
C LEU A 329 -49.36 -81.57 24.76
N PRO A 330 -48.60 -81.81 25.85
CA PRO A 330 -49.13 -82.60 26.95
C PRO A 330 -50.47 -81.97 27.36
N ARG A 331 -51.53 -82.80 27.46
CA ARG A 331 -52.84 -82.37 27.97
C ARG A 331 -52.68 -81.99 29.44
N ILE A 332 -52.14 -80.80 29.68
CA ILE A 332 -52.14 -80.17 30.99
C ILE A 332 -53.54 -79.56 31.10
N GLN A 333 -54.36 -80.11 31.98
CA GLN A 333 -55.67 -79.55 32.34
C GLN A 333 -55.45 -78.25 33.11
N LEU A 334 -55.06 -77.19 32.40
CA LEU A 334 -55.02 -75.84 32.93
C LEU A 334 -56.45 -75.27 32.88
N PRO A 335 -56.94 -74.65 33.97
CA PRO A 335 -58.25 -74.00 33.96
C PRO A 335 -58.30 -72.96 32.83
N ALA A 336 -59.46 -72.72 32.21
CA ALA A 336 -59.60 -71.86 31.03
C ALA A 336 -58.93 -70.46 31.18
N MET A 337 -58.90 -69.92 32.41
CA MET A 337 -58.21 -68.67 32.76
C MET A 337 -56.68 -68.74 32.59
N ALA A 338 -56.06 -69.90 32.80
CA ALA A 338 -54.62 -70.09 32.67
C ALA A 338 -54.16 -70.31 31.20
N ALA A 339 -55.04 -70.84 30.34
CA ALA A 339 -54.77 -70.89 28.90
C ALA A 339 -54.81 -69.49 28.26
N ILE A 340 -55.75 -68.64 28.71
CA ILE A 340 -55.86 -67.25 28.27
C ILE A 340 -54.65 -66.44 28.72
N SER A 341 -54.18 -66.60 29.96
CA SER A 341 -52.99 -65.88 30.44
C SER A 341 -51.71 -66.28 29.70
N VAL A 342 -51.53 -67.54 29.33
CA VAL A 342 -50.40 -68.00 28.49
C VAL A 342 -50.47 -67.40 27.08
N LEU A 343 -51.67 -67.32 26.48
CA LEU A 343 -51.86 -66.71 25.16
C LEU A 343 -51.57 -65.20 25.19
N VAL A 344 -52.08 -64.48 26.20
CA VAL A 344 -51.81 -63.05 26.40
C VAL A 344 -50.31 -62.81 26.61
N LEU A 345 -49.64 -63.66 27.39
CA LEU A 345 -48.20 -63.57 27.60
C LEU A 345 -47.42 -63.81 26.31
N ALA A 346 -47.82 -64.78 25.48
CA ALA A 346 -47.19 -65.04 24.19
C ALA A 346 -47.36 -63.87 23.20
N VAL A 347 -48.54 -63.25 23.15
CA VAL A 347 -48.81 -62.06 22.33
C VAL A 347 -48.02 -60.86 22.84
N MET A 348 -47.93 -60.65 24.16
CA MET A 348 -47.13 -59.59 24.77
C MET A 348 -45.64 -59.77 24.48
N ILE A 349 -45.11 -60.98 24.63
CA ILE A 349 -43.71 -61.30 24.29
C ILE A 349 -43.46 -61.12 22.79
N GLY A 350 -44.36 -61.60 21.93
CA GLY A 350 -44.27 -61.41 20.49
C GLY A 350 -44.29 -59.93 20.09
N GLY A 351 -45.18 -59.14 20.70
CA GLY A 351 -45.28 -57.69 20.51
C GLY A 351 -44.04 -56.94 20.99
N LEU A 352 -43.51 -57.28 22.17
CA LEU A 352 -42.27 -56.71 22.70
C LEU A 352 -41.06 -57.08 21.83
N THR A 353 -41.02 -58.32 21.32
CA THR A 353 -39.95 -58.78 20.42
C THR A 353 -39.99 -58.06 19.08
N ALA A 354 -41.19 -57.87 18.50
CA ALA A 354 -41.37 -57.10 17.28
C ALA A 354 -41.05 -55.61 17.48
N ALA A 355 -41.49 -55.01 18.58
CA ALA A 355 -41.16 -53.63 18.93
C ALA A 355 -39.64 -53.44 19.09
N TYR A 356 -38.97 -54.37 19.78
CA TYR A 356 -37.51 -54.37 19.91
C TYR A 356 -36.78 -54.47 18.56
N TRP A 357 -37.35 -55.18 17.58
CA TRP A 357 -36.70 -55.39 16.28
C TRP A 357 -36.89 -54.23 15.29
N TYR A 358 -38.08 -53.61 15.26
CA TYR A 358 -38.47 -52.67 14.21
C TYR A 358 -38.53 -51.20 14.65
N LEU A 359 -38.71 -50.93 15.94
CA LEU A 359 -38.91 -49.57 16.46
C LEU A 359 -37.62 -48.76 16.67
N PRO A 360 -36.48 -49.35 17.09
CA PRO A 360 -35.27 -48.58 17.33
C PRO A 360 -34.76 -47.87 16.07
N LYS A 361 -34.34 -46.62 16.23
CA LYS A 361 -33.57 -45.82 15.27
C LYS A 361 -32.28 -45.33 15.92
N ALA A 362 -31.22 -45.23 15.13
CA ALA A 362 -29.94 -44.71 15.57
C ALA A 362 -29.42 -43.64 14.62
N GLU A 363 -28.88 -42.56 15.18
CA GLU A 363 -28.09 -41.56 14.47
C GLU A 363 -26.65 -41.68 14.98
N VAL A 364 -25.71 -41.81 14.04
CA VAL A 364 -24.28 -41.93 14.31
C VAL A 364 -23.59 -40.77 13.64
N ILE A 365 -22.97 -39.91 14.44
CA ILE A 365 -22.23 -38.75 13.95
C ILE A 365 -20.74 -39.06 14.14
N LEU A 366 -20.02 -39.09 13.02
CA LEU A 366 -18.58 -39.29 12.98
C LEU A 366 -17.91 -37.93 12.80
N PHE A 367 -17.18 -37.49 13.81
CA PHE A 367 -16.35 -36.30 13.71
C PHE A 367 -14.97 -36.72 13.25
N VAL A 368 -14.61 -36.30 12.04
CA VAL A 368 -13.34 -36.64 11.40
C VAL A 368 -12.40 -35.46 11.39
N THR A 369 -11.10 -35.72 11.50
CA THR A 369 -10.07 -34.69 11.37
C THR A 369 -9.94 -34.29 9.90
N PRO A 370 -10.29 -33.05 9.51
CA PRO A 370 -10.18 -32.60 8.12
C PRO A 370 -8.72 -32.48 7.69
N LYS A 371 -8.48 -32.63 6.38
CA LYS A 371 -7.19 -32.33 5.77
C LYS A 371 -7.30 -31.03 4.97
N ASN A 372 -6.40 -30.08 5.21
CA ASN A 372 -6.42 -28.81 4.47
C ASN A 372 -5.80 -28.99 3.08
N LEU A 373 -6.46 -28.43 2.08
CA LEU A 373 -5.95 -28.25 0.72
C LEU A 373 -5.84 -26.75 0.47
N GLU A 374 -4.62 -26.30 0.17
CA GLU A 374 -4.35 -24.94 -0.28
C GLU A 374 -3.68 -25.02 -1.65
N HIS A 375 -4.25 -24.31 -2.63
CA HIS A 375 -3.71 -24.25 -3.97
C HIS A 375 -3.79 -22.82 -4.51
N GLN A 376 -2.72 -22.41 -5.18
CA GLN A 376 -2.60 -21.07 -5.75
C GLN A 376 -2.16 -21.17 -7.20
N PHE A 377 -2.88 -20.49 -8.09
CA PHE A 377 -2.56 -20.44 -9.52
C PHE A 377 -2.90 -19.08 -10.11
N GLU A 378 -2.33 -18.80 -11.28
CA GLU A 378 -2.57 -17.56 -12.02
C GLU A 378 -3.60 -17.77 -13.12
N LEU A 379 -4.48 -16.80 -13.31
CA LEU A 379 -5.52 -16.81 -14.35
C LEU A 379 -5.52 -15.47 -15.09
N VAL A 380 -5.67 -15.49 -16.41
CA VAL A 380 -5.70 -14.26 -17.23
C VAL A 380 -7.07 -14.10 -17.88
N ALA A 381 -7.85 -13.13 -17.42
CA ALA A 381 -9.10 -12.73 -18.06
C ALA A 381 -8.84 -11.85 -19.30
N GLY A 382 -9.63 -12.05 -20.35
CA GLY A 382 -9.44 -11.44 -21.67
C GLY A 382 -8.40 -12.15 -22.54
N GLY A 383 -7.83 -13.26 -22.03
CA GLY A 383 -6.93 -14.16 -22.75
C GLY A 383 -7.65 -15.38 -23.32
N LYS A 384 -6.88 -16.36 -23.81
CA LYS A 384 -7.42 -17.63 -24.32
C LYS A 384 -8.03 -18.49 -23.21
N ASP A 385 -7.55 -18.34 -21.98
CA ASP A 385 -7.89 -19.22 -20.85
C ASP A 385 -9.17 -18.81 -20.13
N LEU A 386 -9.48 -17.51 -20.07
CA LEU A 386 -10.74 -16.97 -19.56
C LEU A 386 -11.19 -15.79 -20.43
N PRO A 387 -12.18 -15.97 -21.32
CA PRO A 387 -12.78 -14.88 -22.08
C PRO A 387 -13.34 -13.81 -21.15
N ALA A 388 -13.17 -12.54 -21.52
CA ALA A 388 -13.74 -11.42 -20.78
C ALA A 388 -14.38 -10.43 -21.76
N GLU A 389 -15.53 -9.89 -21.37
CA GLU A 389 -16.22 -8.84 -22.11
C GLU A 389 -15.92 -7.47 -21.48
N SER A 390 -15.75 -6.45 -22.31
CA SER A 390 -15.60 -5.08 -21.82
C SER A 390 -16.96 -4.41 -21.69
N MET A 391 -17.22 -3.83 -20.52
CA MET A 391 -18.41 -3.04 -20.25
C MET A 391 -18.04 -1.59 -19.99
N GLU A 392 -18.82 -0.66 -20.55
CA GLU A 392 -18.57 0.77 -20.44
C GLU A 392 -19.76 1.53 -19.82
N ALA A 393 -19.46 2.57 -19.05
CA ALA A 393 -20.43 3.47 -18.46
C ALA A 393 -19.90 4.91 -18.46
N ALA A 394 -20.71 5.87 -18.90
CA ALA A 394 -20.39 7.28 -18.75
C ALA A 394 -20.66 7.71 -17.30
N VAL A 395 -19.67 8.32 -16.66
CA VAL A 395 -19.75 8.81 -15.28
C VAL A 395 -19.33 10.27 -15.22
N SER A 396 -19.97 11.04 -14.34
CA SER A 396 -19.66 12.46 -14.14
C SER A 396 -19.85 12.82 -12.68
N ALA A 397 -18.97 13.68 -12.17
CA ALA A 397 -19.02 14.20 -10.81
C ALA A 397 -18.55 15.65 -10.78
N ASP A 398 -19.04 16.40 -9.80
CA ASP A 398 -18.62 17.78 -9.56
C ASP A 398 -18.40 18.04 -8.08
N LYS A 399 -17.43 18.91 -7.79
CA LYS A 399 -17.07 19.29 -6.42
C LYS A 399 -16.64 20.75 -6.40
N SER A 400 -17.04 21.44 -5.34
CA SER A 400 -16.69 22.84 -5.08
C SER A 400 -15.90 22.94 -3.78
N ILE A 401 -14.85 23.76 -3.78
CA ILE A 401 -14.06 24.09 -2.59
C ILE A 401 -13.84 25.59 -2.49
N SER A 402 -13.65 26.11 -1.28
CA SER A 402 -13.23 27.49 -1.08
C SER A 402 -11.79 27.69 -1.48
N THR A 403 -11.51 28.83 -2.12
CA THR A 403 -10.16 29.17 -2.58
C THR A 403 -9.25 29.53 -1.42
N THR A 404 -8.01 29.04 -1.49
CA THR A 404 -6.99 29.27 -0.45
C THR A 404 -5.90 30.23 -0.90
N GLY A 405 -5.76 30.43 -2.21
CA GLY A 405 -4.81 31.37 -2.77
C GLY A 405 -5.13 32.82 -2.36
N SER A 406 -4.09 33.62 -2.18
CA SER A 406 -4.23 35.05 -1.91
C SER A 406 -3.35 35.86 -2.84
N LYS A 407 -3.92 36.92 -3.41
CA LYS A 407 -3.22 37.83 -4.31
C LYS A 407 -3.55 39.27 -3.95
N LEU A 408 -2.53 40.12 -3.96
CA LEU A 408 -2.74 41.56 -3.83
C LEU A 408 -3.25 42.08 -5.18
N VAL A 409 -4.43 42.69 -5.18
CA VAL A 409 -5.06 43.30 -6.37
C VAL A 409 -5.36 44.76 -6.10
N GLY A 410 -5.32 45.58 -7.13
CA GLY A 410 -5.51 47.03 -7.04
C GLY A 410 -4.86 47.76 -8.19
N ASP A 411 -4.82 49.07 -8.08
CA ASP A 411 -4.39 49.99 -9.14
C ASP A 411 -3.00 50.58 -8.82
N LYS A 412 -2.25 50.89 -9.88
CA LYS A 412 -0.96 51.58 -9.78
C LYS A 412 -1.19 53.07 -9.70
N ALA A 413 -0.46 53.75 -8.82
CA ALA A 413 -0.50 55.21 -8.75
C ALA A 413 0.12 55.81 -10.02
N THR A 414 -0.51 56.85 -10.55
CA THR A 414 -0.04 57.58 -11.74
C THR A 414 0.10 59.06 -11.43
N GLY A 415 1.01 59.73 -12.13
CA GLY A 415 1.25 61.14 -11.93
C GLY A 415 2.26 61.71 -12.92
N ALA A 416 2.70 62.94 -12.68
CA ALA A 416 3.69 63.61 -13.50
C ALA A 416 4.82 64.19 -12.64
N VAL A 417 6.04 64.15 -13.18
CA VAL A 417 7.23 64.74 -12.57
C VAL A 417 7.95 65.67 -13.54
N SER A 418 8.48 66.76 -13.01
CA SER A 418 9.39 67.65 -13.71
C SER A 418 10.83 67.18 -13.47
N ILE A 419 11.47 66.66 -14.52
CA ILE A 419 12.87 66.22 -14.51
C ILE A 419 13.75 67.42 -14.80
N ALA A 420 14.66 67.73 -13.88
CA ALA A 420 15.66 68.79 -14.00
C ALA A 420 17.04 68.22 -14.33
N ASN A 421 17.72 68.81 -15.31
CA ASN A 421 19.10 68.48 -15.69
C ASN A 421 20.01 69.70 -15.50
N ASN A 422 20.97 69.57 -14.59
CA ASN A 422 22.02 70.55 -14.32
C ASN A 422 23.33 70.26 -15.06
N ALA A 423 23.43 69.14 -15.79
CA ALA A 423 24.63 68.81 -16.54
C ALA A 423 24.82 69.76 -17.74
N LYS A 424 26.09 69.97 -18.14
CA LYS A 424 26.46 70.74 -19.33
C LYS A 424 26.11 70.05 -20.66
N THR A 425 25.52 68.87 -20.61
CA THR A 425 25.11 68.06 -21.76
C THR A 425 23.62 67.76 -21.68
N ALA A 426 22.93 67.80 -22.82
CA ALA A 426 21.56 67.31 -22.91
C ALA A 426 21.50 65.81 -22.56
N ARG A 427 20.41 65.38 -21.92
CA ARG A 427 20.18 63.99 -21.51
C ARG A 427 18.83 63.53 -22.00
N SER A 428 18.76 62.27 -22.43
CA SER A 428 17.49 61.62 -22.79
C SER A 428 17.27 60.43 -21.87
N PHE A 429 16.09 60.37 -21.27
CA PHE A 429 15.67 59.30 -20.37
C PHE A 429 14.65 58.44 -21.13
N PRO A 430 14.97 57.19 -21.48
CA PRO A 430 14.04 56.33 -22.18
C PRO A 430 12.82 55.97 -21.31
N ALA A 431 11.71 55.63 -21.97
CA ALA A 431 10.59 54.96 -21.31
C ALA A 431 11.10 53.72 -20.55
N GLY A 432 10.61 53.49 -19.34
CA GLY A 432 11.15 52.45 -18.45
C GLY A 432 12.20 52.94 -17.45
N THR A 433 12.68 54.18 -17.55
CA THR A 433 13.63 54.74 -16.57
C THR A 433 13.03 54.77 -15.17
N ILE A 434 13.76 54.23 -14.18
CA ILE A 434 13.30 54.13 -12.79
C ILE A 434 13.57 55.43 -12.04
N LEU A 435 12.54 55.93 -11.36
CA LEU A 435 12.56 57.07 -10.46
C LEU A 435 12.34 56.58 -9.04
N THR A 436 13.24 56.91 -8.12
CA THR A 436 13.19 56.42 -6.73
C THR A 436 12.84 57.57 -5.78
N SER A 437 11.78 57.43 -4.99
CA SER A 437 11.41 58.40 -3.96
C SER A 437 12.38 58.36 -2.76
N PRO A 438 12.33 59.33 -1.84
CA PRO A 438 13.13 59.30 -0.61
C PRO A 438 12.78 58.11 0.31
N SER A 439 11.53 57.63 0.22
CA SER A 439 11.06 56.42 0.92
C SER A 439 11.44 55.11 0.22
N GLY A 440 12.19 55.16 -0.89
CA GLY A 440 12.63 53.98 -1.64
C GLY A 440 11.60 53.42 -2.63
N LEU A 441 10.45 54.08 -2.79
CA LEU A 441 9.40 53.66 -3.72
C LEU A 441 9.80 53.96 -5.16
N LYS A 442 9.57 52.99 -6.05
CA LYS A 442 9.99 53.05 -7.45
C LYS A 442 8.83 53.40 -8.38
N PHE A 443 9.05 54.39 -9.23
CA PHE A 443 8.18 54.78 -10.33
C PHE A 443 8.91 54.60 -11.64
N VAL A 444 8.18 54.47 -12.73
CA VAL A 444 8.70 54.19 -14.06
C VAL A 444 8.22 55.29 -15.00
N LEU A 445 9.10 55.82 -15.83
CA LEU A 445 8.72 56.74 -16.91
C LEU A 445 7.90 56.01 -17.98
N ASP A 446 6.74 56.56 -18.31
CA ASP A 446 5.85 55.98 -19.31
C ASP A 446 6.34 56.24 -20.75
N GLU A 447 7.10 57.32 -20.94
CA GLU A 447 7.59 57.78 -22.25
C GLU A 447 9.04 58.26 -22.18
N THR A 448 9.70 58.32 -23.34
CA THR A 448 11.06 58.85 -23.44
C THR A 448 11.03 60.38 -23.35
N VAL A 449 11.81 60.94 -22.44
CA VAL A 449 11.87 62.40 -22.21
C VAL A 449 13.29 62.92 -22.42
N ALA A 450 13.43 63.91 -23.30
CA ALA A 450 14.69 64.61 -23.53
C ALA A 450 14.71 65.92 -22.75
N VAL A 451 15.79 66.14 -21.99
CA VAL A 451 16.03 67.36 -21.21
C VAL A 451 17.30 68.02 -21.75
N ALA A 452 17.21 69.30 -22.12
CA ALA A 452 18.36 70.07 -22.59
C ALA A 452 19.47 70.18 -21.52
N SER A 453 20.63 70.71 -21.90
CA SER A 453 21.70 71.04 -20.94
C SER A 453 21.30 72.23 -20.07
N GLY A 454 21.75 72.26 -18.81
CA GLY A 454 21.63 73.45 -17.97
C GLY A 454 22.45 74.61 -18.51
N SER A 455 21.95 75.84 -18.39
CA SER A 455 22.54 77.06 -18.98
C SER A 455 23.13 78.05 -17.96
N GLY A 456 23.28 77.63 -16.70
CA GLY A 456 23.84 78.46 -15.62
C GLY A 456 25.33 78.28 -15.37
N ASP A 457 25.94 79.25 -14.69
CA ASP A 457 27.32 79.17 -14.21
C ASP A 457 27.40 78.53 -12.79
N VAL A 458 28.61 78.38 -12.24
CA VAL A 458 28.82 77.71 -10.94
C VAL A 458 28.12 78.46 -9.78
N PHE A 459 27.84 79.75 -9.93
CA PHE A 459 27.25 80.59 -8.88
C PHE A 459 25.73 80.80 -9.05
N ASN A 460 25.19 80.57 -10.25
CA ASN A 460 23.76 80.67 -10.55
C ASN A 460 23.30 79.56 -11.54
N PRO A 461 23.17 78.30 -11.06
CA PRO A 461 22.77 77.18 -11.90
C PRO A 461 21.30 77.33 -12.38
N GLN A 462 21.10 77.21 -13.69
CA GLN A 462 19.80 77.21 -14.36
C GLN A 462 19.55 75.82 -14.96
N PRO A 463 18.87 74.91 -14.24
CA PRO A 463 18.50 73.60 -14.76
C PRO A 463 17.51 73.73 -15.92
N ALA A 464 17.74 72.95 -16.98
CA ALA A 464 16.69 72.67 -17.95
C ALA A 464 15.67 71.71 -17.33
N LYS A 465 14.37 71.93 -17.57
CA LYS A 465 13.28 71.08 -17.05
C LYS A 465 12.43 70.52 -18.17
N ALA A 466 11.98 69.28 -18.02
CA ALA A 466 10.93 68.69 -18.86
C ALA A 466 9.94 67.91 -17.98
N VAL A 467 8.67 67.93 -18.35
CA VAL A 467 7.61 67.18 -17.66
C VAL A 467 7.51 65.77 -18.25
N ALA A 468 7.37 64.78 -17.39
CA ALA A 468 7.27 63.36 -17.73
C ALA A 468 6.12 62.70 -16.97
N LYS A 469 5.38 61.81 -17.64
CA LYS A 469 4.39 60.93 -16.97
C LYS A 469 5.06 59.72 -16.36
N ILE A 470 4.57 59.34 -15.18
CA ILE A 470 5.12 58.25 -14.41
C ILE A 470 4.03 57.35 -13.85
N THR A 471 4.33 56.06 -13.83
CA THR A 471 3.49 55.02 -13.23
C THR A 471 4.26 54.29 -12.14
N ALA A 472 3.60 53.99 -11.02
CA ALA A 472 4.19 53.19 -9.95
C ALA A 472 4.64 51.81 -10.45
N SER A 473 5.79 51.34 -9.96
CA SER A 473 6.27 50.01 -10.31
C SER A 473 5.35 48.89 -9.79
N GLN A 474 4.74 49.08 -8.62
CA GLN A 474 3.82 48.15 -7.98
C GLN A 474 2.49 48.86 -7.66
N ILE A 475 1.44 48.05 -7.43
CA ILE A 475 0.13 48.54 -6.94
C ILE A 475 0.26 48.91 -5.46
N GLY A 476 -0.61 49.81 -4.99
CA GLY A 476 -0.70 50.12 -3.56
C GLY A 476 -0.88 51.59 -3.24
N GLY A 477 -1.58 51.83 -2.12
CA GLY A 477 -1.83 53.17 -1.60
C GLY A 477 -0.55 53.92 -1.19
N ASP A 478 0.51 53.18 -0.85
CA ASP A 478 1.80 53.76 -0.45
C ASP A 478 2.47 54.54 -1.59
N TYR A 479 2.12 54.26 -2.84
CA TYR A 479 2.60 54.99 -4.02
C TYR A 479 1.87 56.32 -4.26
N ASN A 480 0.87 56.65 -3.44
CA ASN A 480 0.22 57.96 -3.47
C ASN A 480 1.06 58.98 -2.70
N LEU A 481 1.84 59.78 -3.42
CA LEU A 481 2.79 60.74 -2.85
C LEU A 481 2.25 62.16 -2.90
N SER A 482 2.49 62.94 -1.84
CA SER A 482 2.15 64.36 -1.81
C SER A 482 2.96 65.16 -2.84
N ALA A 483 2.41 66.30 -3.26
CA ALA A 483 3.10 67.23 -4.14
C ALA A 483 4.43 67.69 -3.52
N GLY A 484 5.45 67.85 -4.35
CA GLY A 484 6.75 68.37 -3.97
C GLY A 484 7.80 67.32 -3.56
N THR A 485 7.49 66.03 -3.69
CA THR A 485 8.43 64.93 -3.51
C THR A 485 9.52 64.96 -4.58
N VAL A 486 10.77 64.83 -4.15
CA VAL A 486 11.95 64.79 -5.03
C VAL A 486 12.39 63.34 -5.22
N PHE A 487 12.62 62.94 -6.46
CA PHE A 487 12.98 61.59 -6.87
C PHE A 487 14.39 61.58 -7.47
N ARG A 488 15.13 60.52 -7.18
CA ARG A 488 16.38 60.19 -7.85
C ARG A 488 16.08 59.54 -9.20
N VAL A 489 16.69 60.04 -10.27
CA VAL A 489 16.49 59.55 -11.64
C VAL A 489 17.56 58.51 -11.98
N GLY A 490 17.18 57.25 -12.14
CA GLY A 490 18.10 56.16 -12.48
C GLY A 490 19.28 56.05 -11.51
N THR A 491 20.50 55.99 -12.06
CA THR A 491 21.76 55.96 -11.32
C THR A 491 22.48 57.31 -11.30
N TYR A 492 21.82 58.37 -11.78
CA TYR A 492 22.43 59.70 -11.86
C TYR A 492 22.54 60.33 -10.47
N ALA A 493 23.59 61.12 -10.26
CA ALA A 493 23.75 61.89 -9.03
C ALA A 493 22.65 62.96 -8.93
N GLU A 494 22.03 63.10 -7.75
CA GLU A 494 20.93 64.06 -7.51
C GLU A 494 21.36 65.51 -7.74
N THR A 495 22.65 65.81 -7.59
CA THR A 495 23.24 67.12 -7.90
C THR A 495 23.22 67.44 -9.39
N GLU A 496 23.23 66.43 -10.26
CA GLU A 496 23.21 66.58 -11.71
C GLU A 496 21.81 66.43 -12.30
N THR A 497 21.02 65.49 -11.77
CA THR A 497 19.69 65.19 -12.30
C THR A 497 18.77 64.73 -11.18
N ALA A 498 17.64 65.43 -11.02
CA ALA A 498 16.59 65.09 -10.07
C ALA A 498 15.23 65.32 -10.72
N ALA A 499 14.22 64.57 -10.28
CA ALA A 499 12.84 64.80 -10.70
C ALA A 499 12.01 65.24 -9.51
N LYS A 500 10.97 66.04 -9.73
CA LYS A 500 10.06 66.49 -8.68
C LYS A 500 8.62 66.41 -9.16
N ASN A 501 7.70 65.87 -8.37
CA ASN A 501 6.28 65.96 -8.70
C ASN A 501 5.73 67.33 -8.28
N ASP A 502 5.16 68.08 -9.23
CA ASP A 502 4.56 69.39 -8.93
C ASP A 502 3.13 69.25 -8.39
N ALA A 503 2.45 68.15 -8.72
CA ALA A 503 1.15 67.74 -8.18
C ALA A 503 1.25 66.41 -7.43
N ALA A 504 0.28 66.10 -6.56
CA ALA A 504 0.23 64.83 -5.86
C ALA A 504 0.07 63.65 -6.84
N ILE A 505 0.75 62.54 -6.57
CA ILE A 505 0.60 61.26 -7.27
C ILE A 505 -0.53 60.51 -6.59
N SER A 506 -1.47 59.97 -7.37
CA SER A 506 -2.68 59.34 -6.84
C SER A 506 -3.15 58.16 -7.69
N GLY A 507 -4.22 57.50 -7.25
CA GLY A 507 -4.80 56.35 -7.96
C GLY A 507 -4.23 55.00 -7.56
N GLY A 508 -3.22 54.95 -6.68
CA GLY A 508 -2.71 53.71 -6.10
C GLY A 508 -3.69 53.11 -5.11
N THR A 509 -4.10 51.86 -5.33
CA THR A 509 -4.95 51.08 -4.42
C THR A 509 -4.38 49.68 -4.24
N SER A 510 -4.64 49.04 -3.09
CA SER A 510 -4.30 47.63 -2.87
C SER A 510 -5.27 47.02 -1.88
N ARG A 511 -5.83 45.86 -2.24
CA ARG A 511 -6.61 45.00 -1.35
C ARG A 511 -6.15 43.56 -1.53
N GLN A 512 -6.29 42.77 -0.49
CA GLN A 512 -6.04 41.33 -0.56
C GLN A 512 -7.30 40.65 -1.10
N ALA A 513 -7.17 39.91 -2.20
CA ALA A 513 -8.24 39.10 -2.78
C ALA A 513 -7.91 37.61 -2.65
N LYS A 514 -8.95 36.78 -2.52
CA LYS A 514 -8.81 35.34 -2.64
C LYS A 514 -8.77 34.95 -4.11
N VAL A 515 -7.89 34.04 -4.46
CA VAL A 515 -7.72 33.55 -5.82
C VAL A 515 -7.62 32.05 -5.85
N VAL A 516 -8.01 31.45 -6.97
CA VAL A 516 -7.85 30.01 -7.19
C VAL A 516 -6.37 29.66 -7.21
N SER A 517 -5.90 28.87 -6.24
CA SER A 517 -4.51 28.41 -6.23
C SER A 517 -4.34 27.16 -7.10
N LYS A 518 -3.08 26.85 -7.45
CA LYS A 518 -2.74 25.59 -8.12
C LYS A 518 -3.07 24.37 -7.25
N ASP A 519 -2.92 24.52 -5.94
CA ASP A 519 -3.17 23.45 -4.97
C ASP A 519 -4.67 23.16 -4.86
N ASP A 520 -5.52 24.21 -4.90
CA ASP A 520 -6.98 24.07 -4.94
C ASP A 520 -7.41 23.23 -6.17
N ALA A 521 -6.84 23.54 -7.34
CA ALA A 521 -7.13 22.83 -8.58
C ALA A 521 -6.57 21.39 -8.58
N ALA A 522 -5.43 21.13 -7.92
CA ALA A 522 -4.86 19.79 -7.79
C ALA A 522 -5.70 18.93 -6.84
N LYS A 523 -6.12 19.49 -5.70
CA LYS A 523 -6.97 18.84 -4.72
C LYS A 523 -8.33 18.44 -5.29
N LEU A 524 -8.99 19.36 -6.02
CA LEU A 524 -10.25 19.05 -6.72
C LEU A 524 -10.11 17.88 -7.70
N ARG A 525 -9.01 17.81 -8.46
CA ARG A 525 -8.78 16.71 -9.41
C ARG A 525 -8.56 15.38 -8.70
N ALA A 526 -7.78 15.37 -7.62
CA ALA A 526 -7.54 14.15 -6.84
C ALA A 526 -8.85 13.62 -6.25
N ASP A 527 -9.57 14.47 -5.51
CA ASP A 527 -10.83 14.11 -4.85
C ASP A 527 -11.91 13.61 -5.84
N LEU A 528 -12.04 14.28 -7.00
CA LEU A 528 -13.03 13.90 -8.01
C LEU A 528 -12.63 12.64 -8.79
N SER A 529 -11.33 12.41 -9.00
CA SER A 529 -10.86 11.19 -9.67
C SER A 529 -11.16 9.94 -8.83
N GLU A 530 -10.98 10.03 -7.51
CA GLU A 530 -11.33 8.96 -6.57
C GLU A 530 -12.84 8.75 -6.50
N SER A 531 -13.60 9.84 -6.39
CA SER A 531 -15.07 9.79 -6.40
C SER A 531 -15.61 9.17 -7.70
N LEU A 532 -15.04 9.51 -8.85
CA LEU A 532 -15.43 8.93 -10.15
C LEU A 532 -15.13 7.44 -10.25
N LYS A 533 -14.03 6.94 -9.66
CA LYS A 533 -13.75 5.50 -9.61
C LYS A 533 -14.80 4.76 -8.79
N SER A 534 -15.21 5.32 -7.66
CA SER A 534 -16.29 4.73 -6.85
C SER A 534 -17.62 4.73 -7.61
N ILE A 535 -18.00 5.85 -8.21
CA ILE A 535 -19.24 5.94 -9.03
C ILE A 535 -19.17 4.96 -10.21
N ALA A 536 -18.02 4.85 -10.88
CA ALA A 536 -17.80 3.90 -11.95
C ALA A 536 -17.97 2.45 -11.50
N LYS A 537 -17.48 2.09 -10.32
CA LYS A 537 -17.68 0.77 -9.72
C LYS A 537 -19.15 0.47 -9.51
N ASP A 538 -19.89 1.41 -8.94
CA ASP A 538 -21.31 1.23 -8.64
C ASP A 538 -22.15 1.13 -9.93
N GLU A 539 -21.92 2.04 -10.89
CA GLU A 539 -22.61 2.07 -12.18
C GLU A 539 -22.35 0.82 -13.04
N LEU A 540 -21.09 0.36 -13.09
CA LEU A 540 -20.76 -0.88 -13.80
C LEU A 540 -21.34 -2.11 -13.08
N SER A 541 -21.29 -2.15 -11.74
CA SER A 541 -21.84 -3.26 -10.96
C SER A 541 -23.36 -3.41 -11.12
N GLN A 542 -24.09 -2.30 -11.27
CA GLN A 542 -25.53 -2.31 -11.53
C GLN A 542 -25.89 -2.83 -12.93
N LYS A 543 -24.98 -2.70 -13.90
CA LYS A 543 -25.20 -3.15 -15.28
C LYS A 543 -24.79 -4.61 -15.52
N VAL A 544 -24.07 -5.22 -14.58
CA VAL A 544 -23.60 -6.60 -14.68
C VAL A 544 -24.74 -7.58 -14.41
N SER A 545 -24.89 -8.58 -15.28
CA SER A 545 -25.89 -9.64 -15.15
C SER A 545 -25.60 -10.55 -13.94
N SER A 546 -26.62 -11.23 -13.41
CA SER A 546 -26.43 -12.13 -12.25
C SER A 546 -25.49 -13.32 -12.53
N GLU A 547 -25.38 -13.73 -13.79
CA GLU A 547 -24.54 -14.84 -14.26
C GLU A 547 -23.07 -14.44 -14.44
N ASP A 548 -22.81 -13.14 -14.45
CA ASP A 548 -21.49 -12.56 -14.68
C ASP A 548 -20.92 -11.94 -13.40
N GLN A 549 -19.62 -11.71 -13.43
CA GLN A 549 -18.87 -11.06 -12.38
C GLN A 549 -18.01 -9.93 -12.97
N LEU A 550 -18.21 -8.73 -12.44
CA LEU A 550 -17.36 -7.59 -12.74
C LEU A 550 -16.02 -7.73 -12.01
N ILE A 551 -14.94 -7.50 -12.73
CA ILE A 551 -13.60 -7.36 -12.15
C ILE A 551 -13.43 -5.90 -11.78
N THR A 552 -13.64 -5.56 -10.50
CA THR A 552 -13.66 -4.18 -10.02
C THR A 552 -12.32 -3.47 -10.17
N GLU A 553 -11.21 -4.21 -10.09
CA GLU A 553 -9.85 -3.68 -10.20
C GLU A 553 -9.42 -3.46 -11.67
N SER A 554 -10.21 -3.94 -12.63
CA SER A 554 -10.00 -3.68 -14.07
C SER A 554 -10.62 -2.36 -14.54
N ILE A 555 -11.34 -1.66 -13.65
CA ILE A 555 -12.02 -0.42 -13.99
C ILE A 555 -10.98 0.66 -14.31
N SER A 556 -11.06 1.18 -15.53
CA SER A 556 -10.23 2.27 -16.02
C SER A 556 -11.10 3.42 -16.52
N LEU A 557 -10.68 4.66 -16.25
CA LEU A 557 -11.36 5.86 -16.75
C LEU A 557 -10.75 6.24 -18.10
N LEU A 558 -11.56 6.19 -19.15
CA LEU A 558 -11.24 6.63 -20.51
C LEU A 558 -11.89 7.99 -20.79
N SER A 559 -11.37 8.72 -21.78
CA SER A 559 -11.98 9.97 -22.28
C SER A 559 -12.27 11.01 -21.18
N LEU A 560 -11.26 11.33 -20.36
CA LEU A 560 -11.38 12.29 -19.27
C LEU A 560 -11.59 13.71 -19.80
N SER A 561 -12.68 14.35 -19.37
CA SER A 561 -13.03 15.74 -19.69
C SER A 561 -13.13 16.54 -18.39
N GLU A 562 -12.35 17.63 -18.30
CA GLU A 562 -12.35 18.53 -17.15
C GLU A 562 -12.86 19.92 -17.52
N SER A 563 -13.67 20.52 -16.65
CA SER A 563 -14.18 21.88 -16.80
C SER A 563 -14.20 22.61 -15.46
N PHE A 564 -13.47 23.71 -15.37
CA PHE A 564 -13.44 24.60 -14.21
C PHE A 564 -14.35 25.80 -14.45
N ASP A 565 -15.04 26.25 -13.39
CA ASP A 565 -15.81 27.50 -13.42
C ASP A 565 -14.92 28.76 -13.38
N HIS A 566 -13.74 28.68 -12.74
CA HIS A 566 -12.73 29.74 -12.66
C HIS A 566 -11.32 29.19 -12.93
N LYS A 567 -10.46 30.01 -13.53
CA LYS A 567 -9.06 29.64 -13.83
C LYS A 567 -8.16 29.86 -12.62
N VAL A 568 -7.01 29.18 -12.61
CA VAL A 568 -5.93 29.46 -11.65
C VAL A 568 -5.53 30.94 -11.73
N ASP A 569 -5.30 31.56 -10.58
CA ASP A 569 -5.02 33.00 -10.38
C ASP A 569 -6.19 33.96 -10.62
N GLU A 570 -7.39 33.44 -10.92
CA GLU A 570 -8.63 34.21 -11.02
C GLU A 570 -9.21 34.50 -9.63
N GLU A 571 -9.79 35.69 -9.46
CA GLU A 571 -10.43 36.11 -8.21
C GLU A 571 -11.78 35.42 -8.06
N ALA A 572 -11.88 34.51 -7.09
CA ALA A 572 -13.12 33.80 -6.74
C ALA A 572 -13.04 33.32 -5.29
N ASP A 573 -14.16 33.30 -4.59
CA ASP A 573 -14.25 32.74 -3.23
C ASP A 573 -14.30 31.20 -3.22
N ASN A 574 -14.84 30.61 -4.28
CA ASN A 574 -14.92 29.17 -4.47
C ASN A 574 -14.58 28.82 -5.91
N VAL A 575 -14.09 27.59 -6.10
CA VAL A 575 -13.82 27.01 -7.42
C VAL A 575 -14.52 25.66 -7.50
N THR A 576 -15.14 25.40 -8.64
CA THR A 576 -15.87 24.16 -8.94
C THR A 576 -15.23 23.47 -10.13
N LEU A 577 -14.93 22.18 -9.96
CA LEU A 577 -14.48 21.31 -11.03
C LEU A 577 -15.60 20.33 -11.38
N LYS A 578 -15.94 20.25 -12.67
CA LYS A 578 -16.72 19.16 -13.24
C LYS A 578 -15.79 18.21 -13.98
N LEU A 579 -15.82 16.94 -13.59
CA LEU A 579 -15.00 15.89 -14.17
C LEU A 579 -15.92 14.80 -14.73
N SER A 580 -15.74 14.46 -16.00
CA SER A 580 -16.52 13.45 -16.69
C SER A 580 -15.59 12.44 -17.37
N ALA A 581 -15.95 11.16 -17.33
CA ALA A 581 -15.16 10.08 -17.91
C ALA A 581 -16.06 8.95 -18.43
N THR A 582 -15.53 8.14 -19.34
CA THR A 582 -16.10 6.85 -19.72
C THR A 582 -15.37 5.77 -18.95
N ALA A 583 -16.01 5.19 -17.93
CA ALA A 583 -15.46 4.06 -17.20
C ALA A 583 -15.59 2.79 -18.04
N ARG A 584 -14.53 1.97 -18.07
CA ARG A 584 -14.49 0.66 -18.71
C ARG A 584 -13.99 -0.38 -17.73
N GLY A 585 -14.74 -1.48 -17.56
CA GLY A 585 -14.35 -2.64 -16.76
C GLY A 585 -14.49 -3.95 -17.55
N LEU A 586 -13.80 -5.00 -17.09
CA LEU A 586 -13.90 -6.36 -17.62
C LEU A 586 -14.91 -7.17 -16.82
N VAL A 587 -15.72 -7.94 -17.53
CA VAL A 587 -16.76 -8.83 -17.01
C VAL A 587 -16.45 -10.25 -17.45
N VAL A 588 -16.56 -11.21 -16.53
CA VAL A 588 -16.30 -12.64 -16.77
C VAL A 588 -17.49 -13.48 -16.33
N SER A 589 -17.74 -14.59 -17.03
CA SER A 589 -18.81 -15.52 -16.63
C SER A 589 -18.42 -16.27 -15.36
N LYS A 590 -19.33 -16.32 -14.37
CA LYS A 590 -19.11 -17.10 -13.14
C LYS A 590 -18.99 -18.59 -13.42
N SER A 591 -19.72 -19.09 -14.42
CA SER A 591 -19.74 -20.51 -14.77
C SER A 591 -18.41 -20.97 -15.37
N GLU A 592 -17.83 -20.16 -16.26
CA GLU A 592 -16.51 -20.44 -16.86
C GLU A 592 -15.42 -20.35 -15.80
N LEU A 593 -15.44 -19.31 -14.96
CA LEU A 593 -14.50 -19.16 -13.86
C LEU A 593 -14.51 -20.38 -12.92
N GLN A 594 -15.69 -20.83 -12.50
CA GLN A 594 -15.82 -22.01 -11.63
C GLN A 594 -15.29 -23.28 -12.32
N SER A 595 -15.57 -23.46 -13.61
CA SER A 595 -15.09 -24.64 -14.36
C SER A 595 -13.55 -24.71 -14.44
N ILE A 596 -12.89 -23.56 -14.54
CA ILE A 596 -11.42 -23.47 -14.57
C ILE A 596 -10.86 -23.76 -13.18
N ILE A 597 -11.46 -23.22 -12.13
CA ILE A 597 -11.09 -23.49 -10.74
C ILE A 597 -11.19 -25.00 -10.46
N ASP A 598 -12.31 -25.62 -10.80
CA ASP A 598 -12.51 -27.06 -10.61
C ASP A 598 -11.48 -27.89 -11.38
N ALA A 599 -11.14 -27.50 -12.61
CA ALA A 599 -10.14 -28.18 -13.42
C ALA A 599 -8.72 -28.11 -12.81
N GLN A 600 -8.36 -27.02 -12.11
CA GLN A 600 -7.06 -26.88 -11.46
C GLN A 600 -7.01 -27.55 -10.08
N VAL A 601 -8.11 -27.55 -9.33
CA VAL A 601 -8.13 -28.03 -7.94
C VAL A 601 -8.45 -29.53 -7.85
N ASN A 602 -9.35 -30.07 -8.69
CA ASN A 602 -9.71 -31.50 -8.63
C ASN A 602 -8.52 -32.47 -8.73
N PRO A 603 -7.50 -32.24 -9.58
CA PRO A 603 -6.30 -33.09 -9.63
C PRO A 603 -5.44 -33.08 -8.36
N GLN A 604 -5.59 -32.06 -7.51
CA GLN A 604 -4.82 -31.92 -6.26
C GLN A 604 -5.43 -32.69 -5.08
N ILE A 605 -6.63 -33.27 -5.26
CA ILE A 605 -7.32 -34.02 -4.20
C ILE A 605 -6.67 -35.40 -4.05
N PRO A 606 -6.15 -35.74 -2.85
CA PRO A 606 -5.64 -37.08 -2.58
C PRO A 606 -6.73 -38.15 -2.72
N ALA A 607 -6.35 -39.34 -3.19
CA ALA A 607 -7.29 -40.46 -3.32
C ALA A 607 -7.98 -40.79 -1.98
N GLY A 608 -9.30 -41.00 -2.02
CA GLY A 608 -10.10 -41.32 -0.84
C GLY A 608 -10.51 -40.11 0.00
N TYR A 609 -10.43 -38.89 -0.54
CA TYR A 609 -10.92 -37.66 0.08
C TYR A 609 -11.92 -36.95 -0.85
N VAL A 610 -12.83 -36.16 -0.26
CA VAL A 610 -13.80 -35.32 -0.95
C VAL A 610 -13.84 -33.93 -0.31
N PHE A 611 -14.22 -32.90 -1.07
CA PHE A 611 -14.43 -31.57 -0.52
C PHE A 611 -15.50 -31.56 0.56
N ASP A 612 -15.25 -30.79 1.62
CA ASP A 612 -16.33 -30.28 2.43
C ASP A 612 -17.13 -29.21 1.66
N THR A 613 -18.33 -28.90 2.13
CA THR A 613 -19.24 -27.96 1.45
C THR A 613 -18.68 -26.52 1.40
N ASP A 614 -17.71 -26.21 2.26
CA ASP A 614 -17.12 -24.87 2.43
C ASP A 614 -15.76 -24.76 1.70
N VAL A 615 -15.80 -24.46 0.39
CA VAL A 615 -14.61 -24.07 -0.37
C VAL A 615 -14.44 -22.56 -0.30
N THR A 616 -13.33 -22.08 0.26
CA THR A 616 -13.00 -20.66 0.29
C THR A 616 -12.17 -20.31 -0.94
N GLN A 617 -12.69 -19.42 -1.78
CA GLN A 617 -11.99 -18.91 -2.96
C GLN A 617 -11.73 -17.42 -2.76
N SER A 618 -10.49 -16.99 -2.97
CA SER A 618 -10.15 -15.58 -3.06
C SER A 618 -9.37 -15.30 -4.34
N MET A 619 -9.60 -14.13 -4.92
CA MET A 619 -8.93 -13.67 -6.13
C MET A 619 -8.27 -12.34 -5.82
N ALA A 620 -6.98 -12.24 -6.06
CA ALA A 620 -6.23 -11.00 -5.98
C ALA A 620 -5.76 -10.59 -7.38
N VAL A 621 -6.00 -9.35 -7.77
CA VAL A 621 -5.54 -8.86 -9.07
C VAL A 621 -4.05 -8.53 -8.97
N LYS A 622 -3.22 -9.23 -9.76
CA LYS A 622 -1.78 -8.93 -9.86
C LYS A 622 -1.51 -7.77 -10.82
N LYS A 623 -2.23 -7.75 -11.94
CA LYS A 623 -2.06 -6.75 -12.99
C LYS A 623 -3.36 -6.60 -13.76
N ALA A 624 -3.77 -5.36 -14.02
CA ALA A 624 -4.88 -5.07 -14.91
C ALA A 624 -4.45 -4.07 -15.98
N ASP A 625 -4.63 -4.46 -17.23
CA ASP A 625 -4.45 -3.63 -18.42
C ASP A 625 -5.84 -3.34 -19.04
N LYS A 626 -5.91 -2.51 -20.09
CA LYS A 626 -7.18 -2.09 -20.72
C LYS A 626 -8.04 -3.25 -21.29
N THR A 627 -7.41 -4.39 -21.59
CA THR A 627 -8.03 -5.53 -22.28
C THR A 627 -7.86 -6.85 -21.54
N THR A 628 -6.94 -6.93 -20.59
CA THR A 628 -6.59 -8.17 -19.89
C THR A 628 -6.36 -7.91 -18.41
N ALA A 629 -6.80 -8.82 -17.56
CA ALA A 629 -6.52 -8.79 -16.12
C ALA A 629 -5.93 -10.13 -15.68
N THR A 630 -4.82 -10.07 -14.95
CA THR A 630 -4.14 -11.24 -14.37
C THR A 630 -4.52 -11.34 -12.89
N PHE A 631 -5.05 -12.49 -12.52
CA PHE A 631 -5.48 -12.83 -11.17
C PHE A 631 -4.55 -13.86 -10.58
N GLN A 632 -4.33 -13.75 -9.28
CA GLN A 632 -3.86 -14.84 -8.46
C GLN A 632 -5.05 -15.40 -7.70
N VAL A 633 -5.45 -16.61 -8.07
CA VAL A 633 -6.56 -17.34 -7.46
C VAL A 633 -5.98 -18.18 -6.33
N HIS A 634 -6.50 -18.01 -5.12
CA HIS A 634 -6.18 -18.82 -3.97
C HIS A 634 -7.41 -19.62 -3.55
N VAL A 635 -7.27 -20.93 -3.52
CA VAL A 635 -8.33 -21.86 -3.14
C VAL A 635 -7.90 -22.59 -1.89
N ALA A 636 -8.69 -22.43 -0.83
CA ALA A 636 -8.52 -23.13 0.43
C ALA A 636 -9.78 -23.96 0.71
N ALA A 637 -9.61 -25.26 0.92
CA ALA A 637 -10.71 -26.16 1.22
C ALA A 637 -10.32 -27.19 2.28
N GLN A 638 -11.30 -27.61 3.08
CA GLN A 638 -11.15 -28.77 3.95
C GLN A 638 -11.61 -30.02 3.20
N LEU A 639 -10.79 -31.07 3.29
CA LEU A 639 -11.06 -32.36 2.69
C LEU A 639 -11.46 -33.36 3.78
N LEU A 640 -12.58 -34.04 3.57
CA LEU A 640 -13.06 -35.12 4.43
C LEU A 640 -12.73 -36.47 3.81
N PRO A 641 -12.38 -37.49 4.62
CA PRO A 641 -12.20 -38.85 4.12
C PRO A 641 -13.50 -39.35 3.49
N GLN A 642 -13.40 -39.94 2.31
CA GLN A 642 -14.51 -40.59 1.65
C GLN A 642 -14.86 -41.89 2.39
N MET A 643 -15.98 -41.89 3.10
CA MET A 643 -16.44 -43.04 3.86
C MET A 643 -17.66 -43.67 3.20
N ASP A 644 -17.69 -45.00 3.08
CA ASP A 644 -18.90 -45.71 2.68
C ASP A 644 -19.88 -45.80 3.86
N VAL A 645 -20.67 -44.74 3.99
CA VAL A 645 -21.75 -44.57 4.98
C VAL A 645 -22.71 -45.76 4.97
N SER A 646 -22.98 -46.34 3.79
CA SER A 646 -23.90 -47.47 3.63
C SER A 646 -23.33 -48.76 4.20
N GLN A 647 -22.02 -48.98 4.02
CA GLN A 647 -21.33 -50.14 4.57
C GLN A 647 -21.15 -50.01 6.09
N ILE A 648 -20.78 -48.83 6.57
CA ILE A 648 -20.69 -48.54 8.02
C ILE A 648 -22.03 -48.81 8.70
N ALA A 649 -23.15 -48.36 8.12
CA ALA A 649 -24.48 -48.61 8.68
C ALA A 649 -24.83 -50.11 8.77
N LYS A 650 -24.39 -50.94 7.81
CA LYS A 650 -24.58 -52.41 7.87
C LYS A 650 -23.74 -53.04 8.97
N ASP A 651 -22.47 -52.64 9.08
CA ASP A 651 -21.52 -53.18 10.05
C ASP A 651 -21.86 -52.78 11.51
N LEU A 652 -22.73 -51.80 11.69
CA LEU A 652 -23.25 -51.35 12.98
C LEU A 652 -24.53 -52.09 13.44
N THR A 653 -25.18 -52.86 12.55
CA THR A 653 -26.47 -53.48 12.86
C THR A 653 -26.39 -54.44 14.04
N GLY A 654 -27.30 -54.27 15.02
CA GLY A 654 -27.40 -55.14 16.19
C GLY A 654 -26.22 -55.12 17.16
N LYS A 655 -25.19 -54.27 16.95
CA LYS A 655 -24.07 -54.12 17.88
C LYS A 655 -24.51 -53.38 19.15
N TYR A 656 -23.81 -53.65 20.26
CA TYR A 656 -23.91 -52.82 21.46
C TYR A 656 -23.14 -51.50 21.26
N PRO A 657 -23.57 -50.38 21.87
CA PRO A 657 -22.93 -49.07 21.73
C PRO A 657 -21.41 -49.10 21.94
N ASP A 658 -20.92 -49.82 22.95
CA ASP A 658 -19.47 -49.90 23.22
C ASP A 658 -18.71 -50.60 22.08
N ARG A 659 -19.25 -51.71 21.58
CA ARG A 659 -18.68 -52.45 20.43
C ARG A 659 -18.79 -51.68 19.12
N ALA A 660 -19.85 -50.90 18.97
CA ALA A 660 -20.01 -50.00 17.84
C ALA A 660 -18.96 -48.88 17.90
N LYS A 661 -18.71 -48.32 19.08
CA LYS A 661 -17.67 -47.30 19.28
C LYS A 661 -16.28 -47.85 18.98
N GLU A 662 -15.93 -49.05 19.46
CA GLU A 662 -14.66 -49.73 19.14
C GLU A 662 -14.45 -49.86 17.62
N TYR A 663 -15.49 -50.27 16.88
CA TYR A 663 -15.45 -50.37 15.42
C TYR A 663 -15.26 -49.00 14.76
N LEU A 664 -16.04 -48.00 15.17
CA LEU A 664 -15.98 -46.66 14.58
C LEU A 664 -14.64 -45.96 14.86
N GLN A 665 -14.00 -46.23 16.00
CA GLN A 665 -12.65 -45.74 16.33
C GLN A 665 -11.55 -46.38 15.48
N SER A 666 -11.81 -47.56 14.88
CA SER A 666 -10.85 -48.20 13.98
C SER A 666 -10.84 -47.61 12.57
N LEU A 667 -11.83 -46.75 12.24
CA LEU A 667 -11.92 -46.10 10.94
C LEU A 667 -10.92 -44.93 10.84
N PRO A 668 -10.36 -44.67 9.64
CA PRO A 668 -9.34 -43.64 9.48
C PRO A 668 -9.91 -42.24 9.78
N ALA A 669 -9.08 -41.43 10.45
CA ALA A 669 -9.34 -40.03 10.76
C ALA A 669 -10.58 -39.74 11.63
N VAL A 670 -11.17 -40.73 12.32
CA VAL A 670 -12.27 -40.52 13.28
C VAL A 670 -11.71 -40.06 14.64
N GLY A 671 -12.08 -38.85 15.07
CA GLY A 671 -11.69 -38.27 16.36
C GLY A 671 -12.76 -38.43 17.45
N GLN A 672 -14.01 -38.07 17.15
CA GLN A 672 -15.13 -38.17 18.09
C GLN A 672 -16.31 -38.91 17.44
N ILE A 673 -17.06 -39.65 18.27
CA ILE A 673 -18.19 -40.47 17.86
C ILE A 673 -19.36 -40.21 18.81
N ASP A 674 -20.48 -39.75 18.25
CA ASP A 674 -21.74 -39.61 18.97
C ASP A 674 -22.75 -40.63 18.43
N ILE A 675 -23.30 -41.46 19.33
CA ILE A 675 -24.31 -42.48 19.00
C ILE A 675 -25.59 -42.13 19.75
N LEU A 676 -26.64 -41.76 19.01
CA LEU A 676 -27.94 -41.40 19.55
C LEU A 676 -28.96 -42.48 19.19
N ILE A 677 -29.44 -43.24 20.18
CA ILE A 677 -30.42 -44.31 19.99
C ILE A 677 -31.78 -43.88 20.56
N SER A 678 -32.84 -44.05 19.76
CA SER A 678 -34.21 -43.76 20.15
C SER A 678 -35.13 -44.98 19.89
N PRO A 679 -35.99 -45.38 20.85
CA PRO A 679 -36.19 -44.83 22.20
C PRO A 679 -35.09 -45.24 23.21
N LYS A 680 -35.00 -44.54 24.36
CA LYS A 680 -34.05 -44.87 25.44
C LYS A 680 -34.44 -46.19 26.10
N MET A 681 -33.64 -47.24 25.89
CA MET A 681 -33.84 -48.57 26.46
C MET A 681 -32.92 -48.81 27.67
N PRO A 682 -33.26 -49.72 28.59
CA PRO A 682 -32.33 -50.16 29.63
C PRO A 682 -31.01 -50.68 29.02
N ALA A 683 -29.87 -50.43 29.67
CA ALA A 683 -28.54 -50.68 29.12
C ALA A 683 -28.33 -52.11 28.58
N PHE A 684 -28.93 -53.12 29.21
CA PHE A 684 -28.83 -54.52 28.77
C PHE A 684 -29.59 -54.83 27.47
N LEU A 685 -30.55 -53.99 27.07
CA LEU A 685 -31.32 -54.07 25.82
C LEU A 685 -30.95 -52.96 24.82
N ALA A 686 -30.04 -52.05 25.17
CA ALA A 686 -29.65 -50.94 24.33
C ALA A 686 -28.68 -51.42 23.23
N THR A 687 -29.22 -51.98 22.14
CA THR A 687 -28.47 -52.34 20.93
C THR A 687 -28.82 -51.39 19.78
N LEU A 688 -27.90 -51.19 18.84
CA LEU A 688 -28.23 -50.51 17.60
C LEU A 688 -29.31 -51.28 16.81
N PRO A 689 -30.12 -50.58 15.99
CA PRO A 689 -31.15 -51.19 15.18
C PRO A 689 -30.62 -52.36 14.35
N ARG A 690 -31.39 -53.45 14.25
CA ARG A 690 -31.02 -54.61 13.42
C ARG A 690 -31.28 -54.36 11.93
N ILE A 691 -31.99 -53.29 11.60
CA ILE A 691 -32.31 -52.88 10.24
C ILE A 691 -31.40 -51.70 9.90
N SER A 692 -30.50 -51.86 8.93
CA SER A 692 -29.54 -50.83 8.53
C SER A 692 -30.21 -49.52 8.09
N LYS A 693 -31.40 -49.57 7.50
CA LYS A 693 -32.19 -48.38 7.13
C LYS A 693 -32.63 -47.51 8.32
N ASN A 694 -32.58 -48.05 9.54
CA ASN A 694 -32.87 -47.31 10.76
C ASN A 694 -31.60 -46.69 11.38
N ILE A 695 -30.44 -46.82 10.72
CA ILE A 695 -29.16 -46.25 11.15
C ILE A 695 -28.77 -45.15 10.14
N THR A 696 -28.80 -43.90 10.58
CA THR A 696 -28.29 -42.76 9.80
C THR A 696 -26.87 -42.46 10.25
N VAL A 697 -25.92 -42.52 9.32
CA VAL A 697 -24.52 -42.16 9.59
C VAL A 697 -24.23 -40.81 8.92
N SER A 698 -23.69 -39.85 9.65
CA SER A 698 -23.27 -38.55 9.13
C SER A 698 -21.81 -38.29 9.47
N VAL A 699 -21.06 -37.73 8.52
CA VAL A 699 -19.65 -37.37 8.70
C VAL A 699 -19.59 -35.85 8.81
N ARG A 700 -18.92 -35.35 9.85
CA ARG A 700 -18.74 -33.91 10.10
C ARG A 700 -17.28 -33.62 10.42
N PRO A 701 -16.78 -32.41 10.11
CA PRO A 701 -15.45 -32.01 10.58
C PRO A 701 -15.47 -31.90 12.12
N LEU A 702 -14.38 -32.38 12.73
CA LEU A 702 -14.10 -32.14 14.15
C LEU A 702 -13.75 -30.65 14.30
N LYS A 703 -14.58 -29.91 15.06
CA LYS A 703 -14.40 -28.47 15.31
C LYS A 703 -13.29 -28.17 16.30
#